data_AF-A0A8C6D1Y9-F1
#
_entry.id   AF-A0A8C6D1Y9-F1
#
_cell.length_a   1.000
_cell.length_b   1.000
_cell.length_c   1.000
_cell.angle_alpha   90.00
_cell.angle_beta   90.00
_cell.angle_gamma   90.00
#
_symmetry.space_group_name_H-M   'P 1'
#
loop_
_entity.id
_entity.type
_entity.pdbx_description
1 polymer ?
#
loop_
_entity_poly.entity_id
_entity_poly.type
_entity_poly.pdbx_seq_one_letter_code
_entity_poly.pdbx_strand_id
1 'polypeptide(L)'
;MSKFTLPFPGHPEIYPLVLTTKTQEIFNCRVDEDVTEEQPYKLIRKEDIFADFANRAAVSDFYPVKKIVQEYPGEELLLVYDRDFKYGLNFYLIGTEEGKENYLNPPELPEDQEEYKDHIPEETYIYKPPISKPWVSLGSEKEIEEESVKDSTKQITYMISRKRSEFGARIKFSDQNASSVKDAYIECTAYPDKNFTLKQLERDVGMQVVPQIKETSTQTRWTCPQNATTQYYPREFLEEEKEALGQSKTLTEFLNSVSTSVEIALQQNEIMNTFIHDWKCLAEEEGTFGDKTDTHLKEYQSFTDLHSLTEKMITCVSWHPVIYGLIAVSVAVRLSLEERVHFSGKLLLQPSLILFWSFSDPIHPQLMLESPDDIFCFQFCPTDPNIIAGGCINGQVVMWDITAHADRIENIKAGGSRSKKVTLKPMFLLEPESNKEAMYIRHCAVSSIESGHRKVITDIHWLPDTFEINRLGNVFENRSGISCQLVTCSADCTICFWDIRPQKALTPQPQAEKKKEESIEIPFDIPTTFLHLDLSWKPLSKIKLSKGETTLDHCPTKLSLSEDNLLFKAQEKILAQSKAVKAGEMNPYQNLENALNNILKPIDDFCTKFFVGTEEGEVIYTDWKMEKDPETGRFMAKKPVSLYTVHDGAVHTVQRSPFYKDIILTVGGWNVAIWKEGIMTGPLLQSCCAPKRYTSGHWSLTRPGVFYIGREDGYIDIWDLLEKTHEPAQSQNICITMIMYIKPWTFSAKQQFIAIADYYGTLHILEIPWTLSHPSTNEVSSISHYFEREVKHLEYVEQRRIIREQEKREMELELEKKKVKTFQKSKEQLEAELKMDYESYLELEKNILSNLGLSKQKESMSYVELT
;
A
#
# COMPACT_ATOMS: atom_id res chain seq x y z
N MET A 1 1.16 29.77 -30.94
CA MET A 1 0.83 29.17 -29.63
C MET A 1 2.01 29.40 -28.69
N SER A 2 1.93 30.40 -27.83
CA SER A 2 2.95 30.68 -26.81
C SER A 2 2.84 29.65 -25.68
N LYS A 3 3.75 28.67 -25.65
CA LYS A 3 3.92 27.78 -24.50
C LYS A 3 4.54 28.60 -23.37
N PHE A 4 3.80 28.82 -22.29
CA PHE A 4 4.38 29.28 -21.04
C PHE A 4 5.24 28.13 -20.49
N THR A 5 6.55 28.35 -20.34
CA THR A 5 7.44 27.48 -19.58
C THR A 5 7.10 27.66 -18.10
N LEU A 6 6.41 26.67 -17.52
CA LEU A 6 6.12 26.62 -16.09
C LEU A 6 7.34 26.03 -15.35
N PRO A 7 7.64 26.48 -14.11
CA PRO A 7 8.67 25.86 -13.28
C PRO A 7 8.36 24.39 -13.03
N PHE A 8 9.41 23.57 -12.90
CA PHE A 8 9.23 22.14 -12.68
C PHE A 8 8.68 21.87 -11.26
N PRO A 9 7.67 21.00 -11.09
CA PRO A 9 7.13 20.69 -9.77
C PRO A 9 8.20 20.01 -8.90
N GLY A 10 8.69 20.73 -7.89
CA GLY A 10 9.72 20.26 -6.94
C GLY A 10 10.97 21.15 -6.86
N HIS A 11 11.32 21.86 -7.94
CA HIS A 11 12.47 22.78 -7.97
C HIS A 11 12.07 24.10 -8.64
N PRO A 12 11.58 25.11 -7.87
CA PRO A 12 11.06 26.37 -8.43
C PRO A 12 12.14 27.24 -9.08
N GLU A 13 13.42 27.01 -8.78
CA GLU A 13 14.57 27.71 -9.36
C GLU A 13 14.99 27.23 -10.77
N ILE A 14 14.47 26.08 -11.24
CA ILE A 14 14.92 25.44 -12.49
C ILE A 14 13.91 25.65 -13.62
N TYR A 15 14.40 26.18 -14.75
CA TYR A 15 13.61 26.45 -15.95
C TYR A 15 14.12 25.64 -17.15
N PRO A 16 13.37 24.62 -17.60
CA PRO A 16 13.78 23.79 -18.73
C PRO A 16 13.66 24.56 -20.06
N LEU A 17 14.62 24.37 -20.96
CA LEU A 17 14.81 25.07 -22.23
C LEU A 17 15.23 24.11 -23.35
N VAL A 18 14.83 24.42 -24.58
CA VAL A 18 15.35 23.77 -25.79
C VAL A 18 16.22 24.76 -26.53
N LEU A 19 17.52 24.50 -26.63
CA LEU A 19 18.43 25.28 -27.45
C LEU A 19 18.62 24.63 -28.81
N THR A 20 18.28 25.34 -29.88
CA THR A 20 18.55 24.90 -31.25
C THR A 20 20.04 24.92 -31.54
N THR A 21 20.49 24.13 -32.54
CA THR A 21 21.91 24.05 -32.92
C THR A 21 22.51 25.43 -33.14
N LYS A 22 21.83 26.33 -33.87
CA LYS A 22 22.28 27.71 -34.08
C LYS A 22 22.48 28.51 -32.80
N THR A 23 21.61 28.34 -31.81
CA THR A 23 21.75 29.02 -30.51
C THR A 23 22.91 28.43 -29.70
N GLN A 24 23.13 27.11 -29.80
CA GLN A 24 24.30 26.47 -29.20
C GLN A 24 25.62 26.98 -29.80
N GLU A 25 25.67 27.27 -31.11
CA GLU A 25 26.85 27.89 -31.74
C GLU A 25 27.10 29.32 -31.25
N ILE A 26 26.04 30.10 -31.01
CA ILE A 26 26.16 31.51 -30.63
C ILE A 26 26.68 31.66 -29.19
N PHE A 27 26.25 30.78 -28.29
CA PHE A 27 26.66 30.80 -26.89
C PHE A 27 27.79 29.81 -26.58
N ASN A 28 28.38 29.18 -27.60
CA ASN A 28 29.41 28.14 -27.48
C ASN A 28 29.01 27.07 -26.45
N CYS A 29 27.82 26.50 -26.57
CA CYS A 29 27.34 25.43 -25.68
C CYS A 29 26.94 24.18 -26.46
N ARG A 30 27.73 23.82 -27.47
CA ARG A 30 27.53 22.60 -28.25
C ARG A 30 27.74 21.36 -27.38
N VAL A 31 26.77 20.45 -27.44
CA VAL A 31 26.83 19.14 -26.80
C VAL A 31 28.02 18.36 -27.37
N ASP A 32 28.81 17.74 -26.51
CA ASP A 32 30.02 16.94 -26.83
C ASP A 32 31.27 17.74 -27.31
N GLU A 33 31.15 19.05 -27.54
CA GLU A 33 32.29 19.94 -27.86
C GLU A 33 32.60 20.94 -26.71
N ASP A 34 31.60 21.75 -26.32
CA ASP A 34 31.76 22.82 -25.33
C ASP A 34 31.19 22.46 -23.95
N VAL A 35 30.26 21.50 -23.90
CA VAL A 35 29.64 20.98 -22.69
C VAL A 35 29.81 19.46 -22.72
N THR A 36 30.67 18.95 -21.85
CA THR A 36 31.11 17.54 -21.81
C THR A 36 30.61 16.84 -20.55
N GLU A 37 30.77 15.52 -20.46
CA GLU A 37 30.36 14.73 -19.29
C GLU A 37 31.04 15.21 -17.99
N GLU A 38 32.29 15.70 -18.07
CA GLU A 38 33.04 16.22 -16.92
C GLU A 38 32.65 17.67 -16.55
N GLN A 39 32.12 18.44 -17.51
CA GLN A 39 31.68 19.83 -17.30
C GLN A 39 30.30 20.06 -17.95
N PRO A 40 29.21 19.66 -17.28
CA PRO A 40 27.86 19.68 -17.85
C PRO A 40 27.19 21.06 -17.86
N TYR A 41 27.91 22.13 -17.51
CA TYR A 41 27.34 23.47 -17.35
C TYR A 41 28.19 24.57 -17.99
N LYS A 42 27.54 25.68 -18.36
CA LYS A 42 28.16 26.88 -18.91
C LYS A 42 27.57 28.14 -18.29
N LEU A 43 28.44 29.10 -17.95
CA LEU A 43 28.04 30.43 -17.50
C LEU A 43 27.86 31.35 -18.70
N ILE A 44 26.67 31.95 -18.82
CA ILE A 44 26.34 32.88 -19.91
C ILE A 44 26.11 34.27 -19.31
N ARG A 45 26.73 35.28 -19.90
CA ARG A 45 26.52 36.68 -19.48
C ARG A 45 25.13 37.15 -19.88
N LYS A 46 24.49 37.87 -18.96
CA LYS A 46 23.17 38.47 -19.16
C LYS A 46 23.16 39.42 -20.36
N GLU A 47 24.27 40.13 -20.60
CA GLU A 47 24.45 41.04 -21.75
C GLU A 47 24.36 40.31 -23.10
N ASP A 48 24.95 39.12 -23.21
CA ASP A 48 24.95 38.33 -24.45
C ASP A 48 23.55 37.81 -24.80
N ILE A 49 22.76 37.45 -23.78
CA ILE A 49 21.35 37.05 -23.95
C ILE A 49 20.50 38.26 -24.38
N PHE A 50 20.78 39.46 -23.86
CA PHE A 50 20.11 40.67 -24.32
C PHE A 50 20.49 41.09 -25.74
N ALA A 51 21.76 40.94 -26.12
CA ALA A 51 22.22 41.14 -27.48
C ALA A 51 21.50 40.16 -28.43
N ASP A 52 21.29 38.92 -27.98
CA ASP A 52 20.53 37.92 -28.73
C ASP A 52 19.04 38.28 -28.89
N PHE A 53 18.41 38.80 -27.84
CA PHE A 53 17.04 39.33 -27.93
C PHE A 53 16.93 40.53 -28.88
N ALA A 54 17.96 41.38 -28.97
CA ALA A 54 17.98 42.49 -29.91
C ALA A 54 18.14 42.01 -31.36
N ASN A 55 18.95 40.98 -31.60
CA ASN A 55 19.24 40.47 -32.94
C ASN A 55 18.15 39.53 -33.49
N ARG A 56 17.61 38.64 -32.65
CA ARG A 56 16.68 37.56 -33.07
C ARG A 56 15.26 37.72 -32.54
N ALA A 57 15.01 38.64 -31.61
CA ALA A 57 13.68 38.94 -31.02
C ALA A 57 12.92 37.67 -30.61
N ALA A 58 11.73 37.42 -31.17
CA ALA A 58 10.87 36.28 -30.85
C ALA A 58 11.40 34.93 -31.38
N VAL A 59 12.50 34.92 -32.13
CA VAL A 59 13.16 33.71 -32.68
C VAL A 59 14.29 33.24 -31.75
N SER A 60 14.61 33.97 -30.68
CA SER A 60 15.57 33.51 -29.67
C SER A 60 14.98 32.40 -28.80
N ASP A 61 15.73 31.33 -28.60
CA ASP A 61 15.32 30.19 -27.76
C ASP A 61 15.20 30.57 -26.27
N PHE A 62 15.81 31.69 -25.85
CA PHE A 62 15.67 32.24 -24.49
C PHE A 62 14.42 33.13 -24.32
N TYR A 63 13.65 33.37 -25.38
CA TYR A 63 12.47 34.24 -25.33
C TYR A 63 11.41 33.82 -24.28
N PRO A 64 11.12 32.50 -24.07
CA PRO A 64 10.19 32.06 -23.04
C PRO A 64 10.60 32.46 -21.61
N VAL A 65 11.89 32.52 -21.33
CA VAL A 65 12.47 32.87 -20.02
C VAL A 65 12.91 34.33 -19.92
N LYS A 66 12.54 35.19 -20.88
CA LYS A 66 12.96 36.60 -20.94
C LYS A 66 12.67 37.39 -19.66
N LYS A 67 11.51 37.17 -19.03
CA LYS A 67 11.16 37.86 -17.76
C LYS A 67 12.08 37.44 -16.62
N ILE A 68 12.41 36.15 -16.54
CA ILE A 68 13.30 35.59 -15.51
C ILE A 68 14.72 36.13 -15.70
N VAL A 69 15.23 36.16 -16.94
CA VAL A 69 16.55 36.74 -17.24
C VAL A 69 16.59 38.24 -16.89
N GLN A 70 15.48 38.98 -17.10
CA GLN A 70 15.39 40.40 -16.71
C GLN A 70 15.42 40.59 -15.18
N GLU A 71 14.65 39.79 -14.45
CA GLU A 71 14.50 39.84 -12.99
C GLU A 71 15.71 39.24 -12.23
N TYR A 72 16.55 38.43 -12.88
CA TYR A 72 17.74 37.83 -12.29
C TYR A 72 18.74 38.89 -11.79
N PRO A 73 19.19 38.85 -10.52
CA PRO A 73 20.01 39.91 -9.92
C PRO A 73 21.49 39.89 -10.37
N GLY A 74 22.03 38.73 -10.74
CA GLY A 74 23.44 38.58 -11.13
C GLY A 74 23.75 38.92 -12.61
N GLU A 75 25.04 39.08 -12.92
CA GLU A 75 25.53 39.36 -14.29
C GLU A 75 25.65 38.10 -15.15
N GLU A 76 25.78 36.92 -14.54
CA GLU A 76 25.97 35.64 -15.22
C GLU A 76 24.95 34.60 -14.76
N LEU A 77 24.27 33.97 -15.73
CA LEU A 77 23.33 32.88 -15.49
C LEU A 77 23.95 31.53 -15.78
N LEU A 78 23.53 30.50 -15.04
CA LEU A 78 24.02 29.14 -15.17
C LEU A 78 23.09 28.32 -16.07
N LEU A 79 23.61 27.89 -17.21
CA LEU A 79 22.95 26.99 -18.15
C LEU A 79 23.54 25.58 -17.99
N VAL A 80 22.70 24.58 -17.75
CA VAL A 80 23.12 23.19 -17.56
C VAL A 80 22.53 22.31 -18.65
N TYR A 81 23.34 21.38 -19.17
CA TYR A 81 22.90 20.35 -20.11
C TYR A 81 22.27 19.18 -19.36
N ASP A 82 21.03 18.82 -19.69
CA ASP A 82 20.25 17.78 -19.03
C ASP A 82 20.27 16.49 -19.86
N ARG A 83 21.32 15.67 -19.66
CA ARG A 83 21.50 14.40 -20.39
C ARG A 83 20.36 13.42 -20.10
N ASP A 84 19.95 13.31 -18.84
CA ASP A 84 19.00 12.30 -18.39
C ASP A 84 17.55 12.74 -18.58
N PHE A 85 17.33 13.92 -19.18
CA PHE A 85 16.01 14.55 -19.33
C PHE A 85 15.25 14.63 -18.00
N LYS A 86 15.96 14.88 -16.88
CA LYS A 86 15.37 14.96 -15.54
C LYS A 86 14.27 16.03 -15.47
N TYR A 87 14.43 17.11 -16.22
CA TYR A 87 13.46 18.21 -16.35
C TYR A 87 12.78 18.25 -17.73
N GLY A 88 12.95 17.20 -18.54
CA GLY A 88 12.19 16.93 -19.77
C GLY A 88 12.62 17.66 -21.05
N LEU A 89 13.57 18.60 -20.99
CA LEU A 89 14.14 19.32 -22.14
C LEU A 89 15.67 19.27 -22.09
N ASN A 90 16.33 19.45 -23.24
CA ASN A 90 17.78 19.22 -23.39
C ASN A 90 18.68 20.12 -22.53
N PHE A 91 18.20 21.31 -22.12
CA PHE A 91 18.93 22.22 -21.23
C PHE A 91 17.98 22.74 -20.15
N TYR A 92 18.54 23.22 -19.04
CA TYR A 92 17.80 24.06 -18.10
C TYR A 92 18.63 25.24 -17.62
N LEU A 93 17.94 26.32 -17.28
CA LEU A 93 18.51 27.55 -16.76
C LEU A 93 18.14 27.67 -15.28
N ILE A 94 19.13 27.98 -14.45
CA ILE A 94 18.89 28.28 -13.03
C ILE A 94 18.58 29.77 -12.90
N GLY A 95 17.37 30.07 -12.42
CA GLY A 95 16.82 31.43 -12.37
C GLY A 95 17.01 32.17 -11.04
N THR A 96 17.73 31.60 -10.08
CA THR A 96 18.03 32.22 -8.78
C THR A 96 19.54 32.17 -8.49
N GLU A 97 20.06 33.20 -7.81
CA GLU A 97 21.47 33.27 -7.44
C GLU A 97 21.83 32.21 -6.38
N GLU A 98 20.91 31.95 -5.45
CA GLU A 98 21.01 30.86 -4.47
C GLU A 98 21.09 29.48 -5.13
N GLY A 99 20.28 29.22 -6.17
CA GLY A 99 20.32 27.97 -6.92
C GLY A 99 21.64 27.81 -7.70
N LYS A 100 22.18 28.91 -8.25
CA LYS A 100 23.49 28.91 -8.93
C LYS A 100 24.62 28.58 -7.95
N GLU A 101 24.63 29.19 -6.76
CA GLU A 101 25.65 28.91 -5.75
C GLU A 101 25.57 27.49 -5.20
N ASN A 102 24.36 26.98 -4.92
CA ASN A 102 24.16 25.61 -4.46
C ASN A 102 24.58 24.56 -5.50
N TYR A 103 24.41 24.85 -6.79
CA TYR A 103 24.84 23.95 -7.87
C TYR A 103 26.38 23.93 -8.02
N LEU A 104 27.03 25.09 -7.92
CA LEU A 104 28.49 25.20 -8.05
C LEU A 104 29.24 24.72 -6.80
N ASN A 105 28.66 24.96 -5.63
CA ASN A 105 29.21 24.57 -4.33
C ASN A 105 28.15 23.74 -3.59
N PRO A 106 27.95 22.46 -3.97
CA PRO A 106 27.05 21.60 -3.23
C PRO A 106 27.50 21.56 -1.76
N PRO A 107 26.59 21.72 -0.78
CA PRO A 107 26.96 21.62 0.62
C PRO A 107 27.58 20.24 0.86
N GLU A 108 28.75 20.19 1.52
CA GLU A 108 29.34 18.95 2.00
C GLU A 108 28.32 18.24 2.88
N LEU A 109 27.62 17.25 2.31
CA LEU A 109 26.88 16.29 3.08
C LEU A 109 27.92 15.55 3.93
N PRO A 110 27.72 15.41 5.25
CA PRO A 110 28.49 14.43 5.99
C PRO A 110 28.28 13.09 5.31
N GLU A 111 29.38 12.40 4.99
CA GLU A 111 29.36 11.02 4.49
C GLU A 111 28.45 10.18 5.39
N ASP A 112 27.24 9.88 4.92
CA ASP A 112 26.44 8.80 5.46
C ASP A 112 27.13 7.51 5.06
N GLN A 113 27.97 7.02 5.97
CA GLN A 113 28.50 5.68 5.92
C GLN A 113 27.33 4.70 6.06
N GLU A 114 26.97 4.09 4.93
CA GLU A 114 26.38 2.77 4.95
C GLU A 114 27.39 1.76 5.57
N GLU A 115 26.83 0.97 6.48
CA GLU A 115 27.23 -0.37 6.90
C GLU A 115 28.15 -0.63 8.13
N TYR A 116 27.56 -1.47 9.00
CA TYR A 116 28.08 -2.30 10.10
C TYR A 116 28.72 -1.63 11.32
N LYS A 117 27.98 -1.65 12.45
CA LYS A 117 28.42 -2.41 13.63
C LYS A 117 27.31 -2.64 14.67
N ASP A 118 27.34 -3.88 15.15
CA ASP A 118 26.74 -4.42 16.35
C ASP A 118 26.67 -3.45 17.54
N HIS A 119 25.56 -3.57 18.28
CA HIS A 119 25.39 -3.49 19.74
C HIS A 119 26.21 -2.48 20.61
N ILE A 120 25.54 -2.12 21.72
CA ILE A 120 25.98 -1.50 22.99
C ILE A 120 25.91 0.07 23.00
N PRO A 121 25.79 0.74 24.17
CA PRO A 121 24.54 1.17 24.82
C PRO A 121 24.48 2.69 25.10
N GLU A 122 23.32 3.17 25.55
CA GLU A 122 23.09 4.42 26.31
C GLU A 122 23.56 5.76 25.70
N GLU A 123 22.55 6.53 25.32
CA GLU A 123 22.59 7.93 24.89
C GLU A 123 23.47 8.82 25.78
N THR A 124 24.53 9.38 25.20
CA THR A 124 25.14 10.62 25.69
C THR A 124 24.71 11.74 24.75
N TYR A 125 23.67 12.50 25.12
CA TYR A 125 23.23 13.68 24.38
C TYR A 125 24.33 14.77 24.43
N ILE A 126 25.01 14.99 23.30
CA ILE A 126 25.96 16.10 23.15
C ILE A 126 25.16 17.34 22.73
N TYR A 127 25.00 18.29 23.66
CA TYR A 127 24.39 19.58 23.39
C TYR A 127 25.23 20.40 22.40
N LYS A 128 24.73 20.60 21.18
CA LYS A 128 25.28 21.56 20.22
C LYS A 128 24.56 22.90 20.41
N PRO A 129 25.26 23.98 20.83
CA PRO A 129 24.63 25.28 21.01
C PRO A 129 24.13 25.84 19.67
N PRO A 130 22.97 26.51 19.63
CA PRO A 130 22.45 27.10 18.41
C PRO A 130 23.38 28.22 17.92
N ILE A 131 23.83 28.12 16.68
CA ILE A 131 24.62 29.14 15.99
C ILE A 131 23.64 30.19 15.47
N SER A 132 23.92 31.48 15.74
CA SER A 132 23.09 32.59 15.28
C SER A 132 23.09 32.65 13.75
N LYS A 133 21.95 32.34 13.14
CA LYS A 133 21.74 32.59 11.71
C LYS A 133 21.40 34.07 11.49
N PRO A 134 21.78 34.66 10.34
CA PRO A 134 21.35 36.01 9.99
C PRO A 134 19.82 36.07 9.92
N TRP A 135 19.24 37.19 10.36
CA TRP A 135 17.81 37.42 10.36
C TRP A 135 17.28 37.44 8.92
N VAL A 136 16.29 36.60 8.62
CA VAL A 136 15.60 36.57 7.31
C VAL A 136 14.23 37.18 7.51
N SER A 137 14.01 38.30 6.82
CA SER A 137 12.73 39.03 6.83
C SER A 137 11.61 38.20 6.21
N LEU A 138 10.53 37.98 6.95
CA LEU A 138 9.31 37.33 6.46
C LEU A 138 8.15 38.35 6.29
N GLY A 139 8.47 39.64 6.21
CA GLY A 139 7.52 40.72 5.90
C GLY A 139 6.85 41.37 7.12
N SER A 140 6.96 40.80 8.32
CA SER A 140 6.35 41.35 9.55
C SER A 140 6.92 42.71 9.96
N GLU A 141 8.18 42.98 9.61
CA GLU A 141 8.88 44.24 9.89
C GLU A 141 8.35 45.44 9.10
N LYS A 142 7.69 45.22 7.95
CA LYS A 142 6.99 46.28 7.22
C LYS A 142 5.74 46.76 7.94
N GLU A 143 4.96 45.83 8.50
CA GLU A 143 3.80 46.16 9.34
C GLU A 143 4.23 46.90 10.62
N ILE A 144 5.32 46.46 11.24
CA ILE A 144 5.86 47.10 12.46
C ILE A 144 6.40 48.51 12.17
N GLU A 145 7.07 48.73 11.03
CA GLU A 145 7.53 50.07 10.64
C GLU A 145 6.37 51.03 10.34
N GLU A 146 5.30 50.55 9.72
CA GLU A 146 4.11 51.35 9.40
C GLU A 146 3.31 51.74 10.66
N GLU A 147 3.30 50.89 11.69
CA GLU A 147 2.65 51.19 12.98
C GLU A 147 3.57 51.94 13.98
N SER A 148 4.86 52.08 13.68
CA SER A 148 5.80 52.74 14.59
C SER A 148 5.68 54.27 14.59
N VAL A 149 5.38 54.86 15.75
CA VAL A 149 5.26 56.31 15.93
C VAL A 149 6.65 56.97 15.90
N LYS A 150 6.91 57.84 14.91
CA LYS A 150 8.18 58.57 14.79
C LYS A 150 8.10 59.93 15.48
N ASP A 151 8.93 60.15 16.50
CA ASP A 151 9.04 61.43 17.21
C ASP A 151 9.58 62.55 16.30
N SER A 152 8.87 63.68 16.26
CA SER A 152 9.29 64.87 15.54
C SER A 152 10.08 65.81 16.45
N THR A 153 11.36 66.02 16.13
CA THR A 153 12.11 67.31 16.10
C THR A 153 13.61 67.07 16.33
N LYS A 154 14.45 67.88 15.65
CA LYS A 154 15.91 67.77 15.62
C LYS A 154 16.51 67.92 17.02
N GLN A 155 17.18 66.87 17.51
CA GLN A 155 18.03 66.97 18.70
C GLN A 155 19.32 67.72 18.34
N ILE A 156 19.67 68.72 19.15
CA ILE A 156 20.91 69.50 18.98
C ILE A 156 21.99 68.87 19.88
N THR A 157 23.08 68.43 19.25
CA THR A 157 24.22 67.83 19.94
C THR A 157 25.30 68.88 20.14
N TYR A 158 25.72 69.10 21.39
CA TYR A 158 26.88 69.93 21.72
C TYR A 158 28.08 69.07 22.07
N MET A 159 29.25 69.43 21.55
CA MET A 159 30.52 68.82 21.92
C MET A 159 31.37 69.85 22.65
N ILE A 160 31.56 69.64 23.95
CA ILE A 160 32.40 70.48 24.79
C ILE A 160 33.71 69.73 25.02
N SER A 161 34.82 70.32 24.60
CA SER A 161 36.16 69.78 24.81
C SER A 161 36.94 70.68 25.76
N ARG A 162 37.80 70.06 26.57
CA ARG A 162 38.72 70.76 27.46
C ARG A 162 40.10 70.12 27.34
N LYS A 163 41.16 70.89 27.57
CA LYS A 163 42.53 70.36 27.57
C LYS A 163 42.70 69.35 28.70
N ARG A 164 43.31 68.19 28.39
CA ARG A 164 43.49 67.03 29.29
C ARG A 164 44.12 67.39 30.63
N SER A 165 45.05 68.35 30.65
CA SER A 165 45.74 68.82 31.86
C SER A 165 44.82 69.46 32.89
N GLU A 166 43.64 69.91 32.49
CA GLU A 166 42.68 70.61 33.36
C GLU A 166 41.49 69.75 33.76
N PHE A 167 41.50 68.46 33.39
CA PHE A 167 40.46 67.52 33.80
C PHE A 167 40.60 67.24 35.30
N GLY A 168 39.52 67.47 36.05
CA GLY A 168 39.48 67.27 37.50
C GLY A 168 39.84 68.49 38.37
N ALA A 169 40.18 69.64 37.76
CA ALA A 169 40.34 70.89 38.50
C ALA A 169 38.98 71.42 39.00
N ARG A 170 38.94 72.01 40.21
CA ARG A 170 37.69 72.56 40.81
C ARG A 170 37.09 73.65 39.90
N ILE A 171 35.87 73.41 39.42
CA ILE A 171 35.11 74.36 38.59
C ILE A 171 34.28 75.25 39.53
N LYS A 172 34.33 76.56 39.34
CA LYS A 172 33.36 77.49 39.91
C LYS A 172 32.45 77.94 38.76
N PHE A 173 31.20 77.50 38.79
CA PHE A 173 30.19 78.03 37.88
C PHE A 173 29.75 79.40 38.39
N SER A 174 29.67 80.37 37.50
CA SER A 174 29.08 81.67 37.74
C SER A 174 28.17 81.98 36.57
N ASP A 175 26.94 82.39 36.84
CA ASP A 175 26.02 82.79 35.79
C ASP A 175 26.54 84.06 35.12
N GLN A 176 26.82 83.99 33.82
CA GLN A 176 27.19 85.16 33.01
C GLN A 176 25.95 85.75 32.38
N ASN A 177 25.72 87.03 32.66
CA ASN A 177 24.57 87.76 32.17
C ASN A 177 24.80 88.18 30.70
N ALA A 178 23.78 88.08 29.85
CA ALA A 178 23.88 88.18 28.39
C ALA A 178 24.39 89.53 27.86
N SER A 179 24.47 90.56 28.70
CA SER A 179 25.04 91.87 28.37
C SER A 179 26.57 91.92 28.33
N SER A 180 27.26 90.86 28.75
CA SER A 180 28.71 90.86 28.98
C SER A 180 29.58 90.35 27.82
N VAL A 181 28.99 89.93 26.69
CA VAL A 181 29.70 89.53 25.47
C VAL A 181 29.20 90.35 24.26
N LYS A 182 30.10 91.08 23.61
CA LYS A 182 29.85 91.71 22.31
C LYS A 182 29.70 90.59 21.26
N ASP A 183 28.50 90.47 20.69
CA ASP A 183 28.14 89.66 19.51
C ASP A 183 27.51 88.26 19.71
N ALA A 184 26.70 88.01 20.76
CA ALA A 184 25.64 86.98 20.67
C ALA A 184 24.46 87.18 21.67
N TYR A 185 23.24 87.26 21.10
CA TYR A 185 21.87 87.29 21.67
C TYR A 185 21.41 88.51 22.50
N ILE A 186 20.26 89.08 22.10
CA ILE A 186 19.47 90.10 22.83
C ILE A 186 18.51 89.36 23.77
N GLU A 187 18.59 89.67 25.06
CA GLU A 187 17.64 89.17 26.06
C GLU A 187 16.32 89.97 25.98
N CYS A 188 15.20 89.27 25.75
CA CYS A 188 13.85 89.86 25.80
C CYS A 188 13.14 89.46 27.10
N THR A 189 13.37 90.20 28.18
CA THR A 189 12.63 90.00 29.44
C THR A 189 11.22 90.60 29.36
N ALA A 190 10.22 89.86 29.83
CA ALA A 190 8.86 90.40 30.00
C ALA A 190 8.88 91.52 31.05
N TYR A 191 8.42 92.72 30.67
CA TYR A 191 8.29 93.86 31.58
C TYR A 191 6.97 93.77 32.34
N PRO A 192 6.97 93.92 33.68
CA PRO A 192 5.75 94.04 34.45
C PRO A 192 5.08 95.37 34.13
N ASP A 193 3.89 95.32 33.54
CA ASP A 193 3.02 96.49 33.42
C ASP A 193 2.70 96.99 34.84
N LYS A 194 3.04 98.25 35.13
CA LYS A 194 2.83 98.86 36.45
C LYS A 194 1.34 98.96 36.82
N ASN A 195 0.44 98.66 35.89
CA ASN A 195 -1.00 98.78 36.06
C ASN A 195 -1.70 97.50 36.52
N PHE A 196 -1.01 96.37 36.71
CA PHE A 196 -1.70 95.10 37.01
C PHE A 196 -1.10 94.33 38.19
N THR A 197 -1.59 94.62 39.40
CA THR A 197 -1.39 93.79 40.60
C THR A 197 -2.62 92.93 40.87
N LEU A 198 -2.61 91.67 40.44
CA LEU A 198 -3.56 90.65 40.93
C LEU A 198 -2.89 89.86 42.06
N LYS A 199 -3.45 89.97 43.27
CA LYS A 199 -3.06 89.14 44.42
C LYS A 199 -3.91 87.87 44.41
N GLN A 200 -3.29 86.73 44.16
CA GLN A 200 -3.92 85.42 44.26
C GLN A 200 -4.00 85.01 45.74
N LEU A 201 -5.22 84.75 46.22
CA LEU A 201 -5.57 84.49 47.63
C LEU A 201 -5.78 83.00 47.94
N GLU A 202 -5.50 82.10 47.00
CA GLU A 202 -5.64 80.66 47.20
C GLU A 202 -4.29 80.01 47.51
N ARG A 203 -4.29 79.17 48.54
CA ARG A 203 -3.10 78.46 49.01
C ARG A 203 -3.15 77.04 48.46
N ASP A 204 -2.39 76.81 47.41
CA ASP A 204 -2.29 75.51 46.75
C ASP A 204 -1.40 74.58 47.60
N VAL A 205 -1.91 73.39 47.95
CA VAL A 205 -1.18 72.40 48.77
C VAL A 205 -1.26 71.04 48.08
N GLY A 206 -0.12 70.55 47.59
CA GLY A 206 0.05 69.19 47.07
C GLY A 206 0.79 68.31 48.06
N MET A 207 0.30 67.08 48.26
CA MET A 207 0.97 66.04 49.04
C MET A 207 1.44 64.92 48.10
N GLN A 208 2.75 64.66 48.06
CA GLN A 208 3.34 63.62 47.24
C GLN A 208 3.92 62.52 48.14
N VAL A 209 3.30 61.34 48.09
CA VAL A 209 3.78 60.13 48.79
C VAL A 209 4.57 59.29 47.78
N VAL A 210 5.86 59.58 47.63
CA VAL A 210 6.81 58.72 46.93
C VAL A 210 8.02 58.54 47.85
N PRO A 211 8.46 57.29 48.14
CA PRO A 211 9.60 57.05 49.02
C PRO A 211 10.87 57.65 48.43
N GLN A 212 11.75 58.18 49.29
CA GLN A 212 12.99 58.83 48.88
C GLN A 212 13.86 57.89 48.05
N ILE A 213 14.07 58.23 46.77
CA ILE A 213 14.94 57.50 45.86
C ILE A 213 16.37 57.95 46.13
N LYS A 214 17.29 56.99 46.32
CA LYS A 214 18.72 57.25 46.45
C LYS A 214 19.41 56.84 45.16
N GLU A 215 19.96 57.80 44.43
CA GLU A 215 20.73 57.52 43.22
C GLU A 215 22.16 57.09 43.57
N THR A 216 22.59 55.98 42.97
CA THR A 216 23.98 55.52 43.00
C THR A 216 24.45 55.34 41.58
N SER A 217 25.51 56.03 41.19
CA SER A 217 26.15 55.87 39.89
C SER A 217 27.41 55.02 40.00
N THR A 218 27.56 54.02 39.14
CA THR A 218 28.78 53.23 38.99
C THR A 218 29.30 53.39 37.58
N GLN A 219 30.59 53.71 37.44
CA GLN A 219 31.26 53.83 36.15
C GLN A 219 32.47 52.88 36.14
N THR A 220 32.48 51.94 35.19
CA THR A 220 33.61 51.04 34.96
C THR A 220 34.64 51.72 34.05
N ARG A 221 35.92 51.56 34.36
CA ARG A 221 37.01 52.03 33.50
C ARG A 221 37.17 51.06 32.34
N TRP A 222 36.84 51.48 31.12
CA TRP A 222 37.08 50.68 29.92
C TRP A 222 38.59 50.57 29.66
N THR A 223 39.19 49.46 30.05
CA THR A 223 40.49 49.02 29.52
C THR A 223 40.20 48.13 28.33
N CYS A 224 40.63 48.53 27.13
CA CYS A 224 40.54 47.70 25.94
C CYS A 224 41.84 46.90 25.80
N PRO A 225 41.94 45.66 26.33
CA PRO A 225 43.10 44.83 26.03
C PRO A 225 43.01 44.42 24.55
N GLN A 226 44.01 44.84 23.75
CA GLN A 226 44.18 44.29 22.42
C GLN A 226 44.87 42.93 22.53
N ASN A 227 44.19 41.88 22.09
CA ASN A 227 44.78 40.55 21.99
C ASN A 227 45.81 40.57 20.85
N ALA A 228 47.05 40.20 21.15
CA ALA A 228 48.09 39.99 20.16
C ALA A 228 48.38 38.49 20.05
N THR A 229 48.27 37.95 18.84
CA THR A 229 48.57 36.55 18.53
C THR A 229 49.57 36.50 17.39
N THR A 230 50.62 35.71 17.54
CA THR A 230 51.64 35.49 16.51
C THR A 230 51.46 34.10 15.91
N GLN A 231 51.33 34.03 14.59
CA GLN A 231 51.35 32.79 13.81
C GLN A 231 52.58 32.82 12.91
N TYR A 232 53.37 31.74 12.89
CA TYR A 232 54.51 31.62 11.99
C TYR A 232 54.10 30.77 10.78
N TYR A 233 54.57 31.18 9.61
CA TYR A 233 54.47 30.41 8.37
C TYR A 233 55.88 29.94 7.97
N PRO A 234 56.01 28.80 7.28
CA PRO A 234 57.27 28.40 6.68
C PRO A 234 57.75 29.51 5.74
N ARG A 235 59.05 29.79 5.75
CA ARG A 235 59.63 30.75 4.81
C ARG A 235 59.47 30.20 3.40
N GLU A 236 58.73 30.91 2.56
CA GLU A 236 58.71 30.65 1.12
C GLU A 236 59.99 31.20 0.49
N PHE A 237 60.65 30.39 -0.34
CA PHE A 237 61.80 30.84 -1.11
C PHE A 237 61.36 31.90 -2.14
N LEU A 238 62.15 32.96 -2.25
CA LEU A 238 62.00 33.93 -3.33
C LEU A 238 62.27 33.25 -4.69
N GLU A 239 61.70 33.76 -5.78
CA GLU A 239 61.91 33.16 -7.12
C GLU A 239 63.39 33.04 -7.50
N GLU A 240 64.20 34.04 -7.15
CA GLU A 240 65.66 34.03 -7.34
C GLU A 240 66.34 32.88 -6.57
N GLU A 241 65.88 32.58 -5.35
CA GLU A 241 66.41 31.49 -4.53
C GLU A 241 66.00 30.13 -5.09
N LYS A 242 64.77 30.01 -5.63
CA LYS A 242 64.29 28.80 -6.31
C LYS A 242 65.09 28.51 -7.57
N GLU A 243 65.38 29.52 -8.39
CA GLU A 243 66.22 29.37 -9.58
C GLU A 243 67.66 28.99 -9.21
N ALA A 244 68.24 29.62 -8.17
CA ALA A 244 69.57 29.27 -7.69
C ALA A 244 69.65 27.83 -7.16
N LEU A 245 68.62 27.37 -6.43
CA LEU A 245 68.51 25.99 -5.97
C LEU A 245 68.29 25.00 -7.12
N GLY A 246 67.46 25.35 -8.10
CA GLY A 246 67.21 24.54 -9.29
C GLY A 246 68.45 24.34 -10.16
N GLN A 247 69.33 25.34 -10.21
CA GLN A 247 70.64 25.26 -10.90
C GLN A 247 71.73 24.59 -10.06
N SER A 248 71.46 24.23 -8.80
CA SER A 248 72.44 23.58 -7.94
C SER A 248 72.69 22.13 -8.37
N LYS A 249 73.96 21.81 -8.62
CA LYS A 249 74.41 20.46 -8.99
C LYS A 249 74.06 19.41 -7.94
N THR A 250 74.05 19.78 -6.65
CA THR A 250 73.73 18.86 -5.56
C THR A 250 72.28 18.40 -5.61
N LEU A 251 71.36 19.29 -6.01
CA LEU A 251 69.94 18.96 -6.15
C LEU A 251 69.72 18.10 -7.40
N THR A 252 70.41 18.38 -8.50
CA THR A 252 70.31 17.57 -9.73
C THR A 252 70.85 16.15 -9.52
N GLU A 253 71.97 15.99 -8.81
CA GLU A 253 72.51 14.68 -8.44
C GLU A 253 71.54 13.90 -7.54
N PHE A 254 70.93 14.57 -6.56
CA PHE A 254 69.92 13.97 -5.70
C PHE A 254 68.69 13.54 -6.50
N LEU A 255 68.13 14.41 -7.35
CA LEU A 255 66.97 14.10 -8.18
C LEU A 255 67.25 12.93 -9.12
N ASN A 256 68.44 12.86 -9.74
CA ASN A 256 68.82 11.73 -10.58
C ASN A 256 68.90 10.42 -9.79
N SER A 257 69.39 10.46 -8.55
CA SER A 257 69.45 9.26 -7.68
C SER A 257 68.06 8.78 -7.24
N VAL A 258 67.15 9.71 -6.95
CA VAL A 258 65.79 9.41 -6.49
C VAL A 258 64.88 9.04 -7.66
N SER A 259 65.09 9.61 -8.84
CA SER A 259 64.33 9.32 -10.05
C SER A 259 64.28 7.82 -10.34
N THR A 260 65.40 7.12 -10.20
CA THR A 260 65.45 5.66 -10.41
C THR A 260 64.59 4.91 -9.39
N SER A 261 64.55 5.37 -8.13
CA SER A 261 63.72 4.75 -7.09
C SER A 261 62.23 5.01 -7.31
N VAL A 262 61.88 6.21 -7.78
CA VAL A 262 60.49 6.57 -8.13
C VAL A 262 60.03 5.78 -9.35
N GLU A 263 60.89 5.64 -10.38
CA GLU A 263 60.58 4.88 -11.58
C GLU A 263 60.31 3.39 -11.28
N ILE A 264 61.09 2.78 -10.37
CA ILE A 264 60.85 1.41 -9.90
C ILE A 264 59.49 1.31 -9.20
N ALA A 265 59.13 2.28 -8.36
CA ALA A 265 57.84 2.29 -7.66
C ALA A 265 56.66 2.47 -8.63
N LEU A 266 56.81 3.32 -9.65
CA LEU A 266 55.80 3.50 -10.69
C LEU A 266 55.61 2.24 -11.53
N GLN A 267 56.70 1.59 -11.95
CA GLN A 267 56.64 0.31 -12.66
C GLN A 267 55.96 -0.77 -11.82
N GLN A 268 56.24 -0.84 -10.53
CA GLN A 268 55.60 -1.79 -9.63
C GLN A 268 54.08 -1.57 -9.54
N ASN A 269 53.63 -0.31 -9.47
CA ASN A 269 52.21 0.03 -9.46
C ASN A 269 51.51 -0.27 -10.80
N GLU A 270 52.21 -0.08 -11.93
CA GLU A 270 51.68 -0.34 -13.27
C GLU A 270 51.59 -1.84 -13.59
N ILE A 271 52.56 -2.64 -13.11
CA ILE A 271 52.58 -4.10 -13.31
C ILE A 271 51.38 -4.77 -12.61
N MET A 272 51.06 -4.35 -11.38
CA MET A 272 49.94 -4.93 -10.65
C MET A 272 49.44 -3.97 -9.56
N ASN A 273 48.19 -3.53 -9.68
CA ASN A 273 47.55 -2.77 -8.62
C ASN A 273 47.01 -3.72 -7.53
N THR A 274 47.78 -3.89 -6.45
CA THR A 274 47.43 -4.73 -5.29
C THR A 274 46.20 -4.27 -4.51
N PHE A 275 45.72 -3.06 -4.77
CA PHE A 275 44.59 -2.46 -4.05
C PHE A 275 43.26 -2.61 -4.79
N ILE A 276 43.26 -3.16 -6.02
CA ILE A 276 42.02 -3.53 -6.70
C ILE A 276 41.48 -4.80 -6.05
N HIS A 277 40.28 -4.70 -5.52
CA HIS A 277 39.56 -5.82 -4.93
C HIS A 277 38.68 -6.42 -6.04
N ASP A 278 39.20 -7.37 -6.81
CA ASP A 278 38.48 -7.97 -7.95
C ASP A 278 37.08 -8.47 -7.56
N TRP A 279 36.93 -8.98 -6.33
CA TRP A 279 35.64 -9.41 -5.76
C TRP A 279 34.62 -8.28 -5.59
N LYS A 280 35.05 -7.05 -5.33
CA LYS A 280 34.16 -5.89 -5.16
C LYS A 280 33.72 -5.36 -6.53
N CYS A 281 34.60 -5.41 -7.53
CA CYS A 281 34.27 -5.07 -8.92
C CYS A 281 33.34 -6.11 -9.57
N LEU A 282 33.41 -7.38 -9.17
CA LEU A 282 32.47 -8.42 -9.62
C LEU A 282 31.08 -8.31 -8.96
N ALA A 283 30.99 -7.78 -7.74
CA ALA A 283 29.74 -7.67 -6.99
C ALA A 283 28.77 -6.62 -7.56
N GLU A 284 29.26 -5.61 -8.28
CA GLU A 284 28.39 -4.60 -8.91
C GLU A 284 27.65 -5.13 -10.16
N GLU A 285 28.11 -6.23 -10.77
CA GLU A 285 27.41 -6.93 -11.85
C GLU A 285 26.49 -8.07 -11.35
N GLU A 286 26.30 -8.21 -10.03
CA GLU A 286 25.39 -9.21 -9.41
C GLU A 286 23.92 -8.77 -9.34
N GLY A 287 23.48 -7.84 -10.19
CA GLY A 287 22.07 -7.78 -10.63
C GLY A 287 21.64 -9.03 -11.42
N THR A 288 22.60 -9.89 -11.78
CA THR A 288 22.39 -11.15 -12.50
C THR A 288 22.80 -12.39 -11.69
N PHE A 289 22.80 -12.31 -10.35
CA PHE A 289 22.98 -13.49 -9.49
C PHE A 289 21.69 -14.31 -9.37
N GLY A 290 21.24 -14.80 -10.52
CA GLY A 290 20.19 -15.80 -10.68
C GLY A 290 20.78 -17.10 -11.22
N ASP A 291 21.90 -17.57 -10.67
CA ASP A 291 22.37 -18.93 -10.98
C ASP A 291 21.42 -19.91 -10.27
N LYS A 292 20.32 -20.23 -10.97
CA LYS A 292 19.24 -21.18 -10.60
C LYS A 292 18.42 -20.79 -9.36
N THR A 293 17.83 -19.60 -9.33
CA THR A 293 16.65 -19.41 -8.47
C THR A 293 15.54 -20.30 -9.03
N ASP A 294 15.28 -21.44 -8.40
CA ASP A 294 14.16 -22.31 -8.76
C ASP A 294 12.87 -21.48 -8.77
N THR A 295 12.35 -21.18 -9.95
CA THR A 295 11.06 -20.50 -10.13
C THR A 295 9.90 -21.45 -9.84
N HIS A 296 10.17 -22.75 -9.80
CA HIS A 296 9.19 -23.80 -9.56
C HIS A 296 8.96 -24.04 -8.07
N LEU A 297 7.70 -24.36 -7.73
CA LEU A 297 7.32 -24.87 -6.43
C LEU A 297 8.02 -26.22 -6.21
N LYS A 298 8.71 -26.38 -5.09
CA LYS A 298 9.39 -27.63 -4.76
C LYS A 298 8.58 -28.45 -3.79
N GLU A 299 8.39 -29.73 -4.07
CA GLU A 299 7.67 -30.61 -3.14
C GLU A 299 8.53 -30.80 -1.88
N TYR A 300 7.96 -30.42 -0.73
CA TYR A 300 8.59 -30.59 0.57
C TYR A 300 8.17 -31.92 1.20
N GLN A 301 6.86 -32.20 1.24
CA GLN A 301 6.32 -33.40 1.84
C GLN A 301 4.90 -33.67 1.35
N SER A 302 4.48 -34.93 1.33
CA SER A 302 3.12 -35.34 1.00
C SER A 302 2.54 -36.22 2.09
N PHE A 303 1.26 -36.03 2.42
CA PHE A 303 0.53 -36.81 3.42
C PHE A 303 -0.62 -37.57 2.76
N THR A 304 -0.74 -38.85 3.09
CA THR A 304 -1.83 -39.71 2.61
C THR A 304 -2.22 -40.68 3.72
N ASP A 305 -3.52 -40.80 3.99
CA ASP A 305 -4.03 -41.79 4.94
C ASP A 305 -4.00 -43.20 4.30
N LEU A 306 -3.07 -44.04 4.76
CA LEU A 306 -2.91 -45.42 4.29
C LEU A 306 -3.85 -46.42 5.00
N HIS A 307 -4.47 -46.03 6.12
CA HIS A 307 -5.30 -46.94 6.93
C HIS A 307 -6.75 -47.02 6.42
N SER A 308 -7.21 -46.04 5.65
CA SER A 308 -8.54 -46.04 5.06
C SER A 308 -8.59 -46.91 3.78
N LEU A 309 -9.30 -48.04 3.86
CA LEU A 309 -9.61 -48.90 2.70
C LEU A 309 -10.59 -48.26 1.70
N THR A 310 -11.30 -47.19 2.10
CA THR A 310 -12.24 -46.45 1.24
C THR A 310 -11.54 -45.30 0.55
N GLU A 311 -11.81 -45.13 -0.75
CA GLU A 311 -11.35 -43.99 -1.54
C GLU A 311 -11.95 -42.69 -0.98
N LYS A 312 -11.07 -41.89 -0.38
CA LYS A 312 -11.42 -40.66 0.32
C LYS A 312 -10.85 -39.47 -0.46
N MET A 313 -11.58 -38.36 -0.50
CA MET A 313 -11.13 -37.09 -1.06
C MET A 313 -10.95 -36.06 0.06
N ILE A 314 -10.02 -35.12 -0.13
CA ILE A 314 -9.86 -33.99 0.79
C ILE A 314 -10.80 -32.87 0.37
N THR A 315 -11.58 -32.36 1.33
CA THR A 315 -12.57 -31.29 1.07
C THR A 315 -12.09 -29.91 1.50
N CYS A 316 -11.36 -29.82 2.61
CA CYS A 316 -10.87 -28.57 3.16
C CYS A 316 -9.53 -28.79 3.87
N VAL A 317 -8.66 -27.78 3.83
CA VAL A 317 -7.35 -27.78 4.47
C VAL A 317 -7.19 -26.49 5.26
N SER A 318 -6.70 -26.61 6.49
CA SER A 318 -6.39 -25.45 7.31
C SER A 318 -5.11 -25.67 8.11
N TRP A 319 -4.21 -24.69 8.05
CA TRP A 319 -3.00 -24.67 8.86
C TRP A 319 -3.35 -24.30 10.29
N HIS A 320 -2.68 -24.93 11.26
CA HIS A 320 -2.84 -24.53 12.64
C HIS A 320 -2.25 -23.11 12.85
N PRO A 321 -3.00 -22.16 13.44
CA PRO A 321 -2.59 -20.75 13.49
C PRO A 321 -1.35 -20.49 14.38
N VAL A 322 -1.19 -21.23 15.49
CA VAL A 322 -0.09 -21.04 16.45
C VAL A 322 1.05 -22.06 16.26
N ILE A 323 0.71 -23.34 16.13
CA ILE A 323 1.69 -24.43 16.05
C ILE A 323 2.18 -24.61 14.60
N TYR A 324 3.38 -24.10 14.35
CA TYR A 324 4.07 -24.29 13.07
C TYR A 324 4.29 -25.77 12.72
N GLY A 325 3.99 -26.14 11.46
CA GLY A 325 4.21 -27.49 10.92
C GLY A 325 3.10 -28.49 11.24
N LEU A 326 1.94 -28.00 11.71
CA LEU A 326 0.73 -28.79 11.97
C LEU A 326 -0.38 -28.34 11.00
N ILE A 327 -1.00 -29.31 10.33
CA ILE A 327 -2.05 -29.08 9.32
C ILE A 327 -3.23 -29.97 9.67
N ALA A 328 -4.44 -29.40 9.66
CA ALA A 328 -5.67 -30.16 9.71
C ALA A 328 -6.27 -30.31 8.32
N VAL A 329 -6.84 -31.49 8.06
CA VAL A 329 -7.42 -31.86 6.76
C VAL A 329 -8.74 -32.58 7.00
N SER A 330 -9.83 -32.09 6.38
CA SER A 330 -11.12 -32.79 6.39
C SER A 330 -11.21 -33.76 5.23
N VAL A 331 -11.74 -34.95 5.52
CA VAL A 331 -11.77 -36.03 4.56
C VAL A 331 -13.20 -36.53 4.37
N ALA A 332 -13.63 -36.62 3.11
CA ALA A 332 -14.96 -37.11 2.73
C ALA A 332 -14.86 -38.33 1.83
N VAL A 333 -15.86 -39.20 1.88
CA VAL A 333 -15.91 -40.37 0.99
C VAL A 333 -16.20 -39.93 -0.44
N ARG A 334 -15.39 -40.42 -1.39
CA ARG A 334 -15.55 -40.14 -2.81
C ARG A 334 -16.67 -41.01 -3.40
N LEU A 335 -17.88 -40.48 -3.47
CA LEU A 335 -19.03 -41.14 -4.06
C LEU A 335 -19.83 -40.16 -4.91
N SER A 336 -20.35 -40.64 -6.04
CA SER A 336 -21.39 -39.91 -6.78
C SER A 336 -22.67 -39.79 -5.93
N LEU A 337 -23.55 -38.86 -6.30
CA LEU A 337 -24.81 -38.67 -5.57
C LEU A 337 -25.66 -39.95 -5.56
N GLU A 338 -25.72 -40.67 -6.69
CA GLU A 338 -26.47 -41.93 -6.83
C GLU A 338 -25.91 -43.03 -5.92
N GLU A 339 -24.57 -43.19 -5.89
CA GLU A 339 -23.91 -44.15 -5.02
C GLU A 339 -24.07 -43.78 -3.55
N ARG A 340 -24.02 -42.48 -3.21
CA ARG A 340 -24.26 -42.00 -1.84
C ARG A 340 -25.68 -42.33 -1.37
N VAL A 341 -26.68 -42.21 -2.24
CA VAL A 341 -28.06 -42.63 -1.93
C VAL A 341 -28.13 -44.15 -1.72
N HIS A 342 -27.47 -44.93 -2.59
CA HIS A 342 -27.45 -46.39 -2.50
C HIS A 342 -26.75 -46.90 -1.22
N PHE A 343 -25.62 -46.30 -0.84
CA PHE A 343 -24.82 -46.66 0.34
C PHE A 343 -25.19 -45.86 1.60
N SER A 344 -26.26 -45.07 1.58
CA SER A 344 -26.67 -44.19 2.68
C SER A 344 -26.70 -44.88 4.05
N GLY A 345 -27.24 -46.10 4.15
CA GLY A 345 -27.26 -46.87 5.41
C GLY A 345 -25.88 -47.29 5.92
N LYS A 346 -24.90 -47.51 5.04
CA LYS A 346 -23.51 -47.84 5.41
C LYS A 346 -22.72 -46.58 5.77
N LEU A 347 -22.98 -45.46 5.08
CA LEU A 347 -22.33 -44.17 5.34
C LEU A 347 -22.70 -43.63 6.72
N LEU A 348 -23.94 -43.81 7.18
CA LEU A 348 -24.36 -43.45 8.54
C LEU A 348 -23.60 -44.21 9.65
N LEU A 349 -22.98 -45.34 9.33
CA LEU A 349 -22.22 -46.16 10.28
C LEU A 349 -20.72 -45.81 10.27
N GLN A 350 -20.25 -45.02 9.31
CA GLN A 350 -18.85 -44.63 9.19
C GLN A 350 -18.73 -43.13 9.48
N PRO A 351 -18.20 -42.74 10.65
CA PRO A 351 -18.01 -41.32 10.94
C PRO A 351 -16.96 -40.73 10.00
N SER A 352 -17.17 -39.46 9.62
CA SER A 352 -16.16 -38.69 8.88
C SER A 352 -15.12 -38.15 9.86
N LEU A 353 -13.91 -37.87 9.35
CA LEU A 353 -12.73 -37.59 10.16
C LEU A 353 -12.02 -36.33 9.68
N ILE A 354 -11.59 -35.50 10.63
CA ILE A 354 -10.56 -34.48 10.42
C ILE A 354 -9.23 -35.04 10.90
N LEU A 355 -8.23 -35.09 10.02
CA LEU A 355 -6.90 -35.61 10.29
C LEU A 355 -5.92 -34.48 10.56
N PHE A 356 -5.15 -34.59 11.65
CA PHE A 356 -4.06 -33.67 11.97
C PHE A 356 -2.72 -34.27 11.56
N TRP A 357 -2.07 -33.66 10.58
CA TRP A 357 -0.76 -34.04 10.07
C TRP A 357 0.31 -33.11 10.61
N SER A 358 1.46 -33.67 10.98
CA SER A 358 2.62 -32.88 11.41
C SER A 358 3.83 -33.19 10.55
N PHE A 359 4.66 -32.19 10.31
CA PHE A 359 5.94 -32.36 9.62
C PHE A 359 6.89 -33.33 10.35
N SER A 360 6.68 -33.54 11.66
CA SER A 360 7.51 -34.46 12.46
C SER A 360 7.18 -35.93 12.25
N ASP A 361 5.90 -36.26 11.96
CA ASP A 361 5.46 -37.63 11.66
C ASP A 361 4.55 -37.61 10.43
N PRO A 362 5.10 -37.92 9.24
CA PRO A 362 4.33 -37.89 8.00
C PRO A 362 3.53 -39.15 7.72
N ILE A 363 3.71 -40.20 8.52
CA ILE A 363 3.09 -41.49 8.25
C ILE A 363 1.77 -41.62 9.02
N HIS A 364 1.72 -41.06 10.23
CA HIS A 364 0.53 -41.19 11.10
C HIS A 364 -0.07 -39.83 11.46
N PRO A 365 -1.41 -39.69 11.37
CA PRO A 365 -2.08 -38.50 11.86
C PRO A 365 -1.98 -38.44 13.40
N GLN A 366 -1.69 -37.26 13.93
CA GLN A 366 -1.53 -37.04 15.37
C GLN A 366 -2.86 -37.09 16.12
N LEU A 367 -3.91 -36.53 15.52
CA LEU A 367 -5.26 -36.47 16.07
C LEU A 367 -6.28 -36.73 14.96
N MET A 368 -7.38 -37.39 15.33
CA MET A 368 -8.51 -37.67 14.45
C MET A 368 -9.79 -37.17 15.10
N LEU A 369 -10.43 -36.15 14.52
CA LEU A 369 -11.69 -35.61 15.05
C LEU A 369 -12.86 -36.32 14.38
N GLU A 370 -13.72 -36.95 15.18
CA GLU A 370 -14.90 -37.68 14.74
C GLU A 370 -16.07 -36.71 14.49
N SER A 371 -16.67 -36.79 13.31
CA SER A 371 -17.86 -36.03 12.92
C SER A 371 -19.03 -36.95 12.58
N PRO A 372 -20.27 -36.48 12.81
CA PRO A 372 -21.46 -37.28 12.53
C PRO A 372 -21.69 -37.52 11.03
N ASP A 373 -21.23 -36.60 10.18
CA ASP A 373 -21.36 -36.69 8.71
C ASP A 373 -20.18 -36.00 8.03
N ASP A 374 -20.04 -36.15 6.71
CA ASP A 374 -18.93 -35.63 5.92
C ASP A 374 -18.79 -34.10 6.04
N ILE A 375 -17.58 -33.66 6.38
CA ILE A 375 -17.25 -32.24 6.56
C ILE A 375 -16.76 -31.66 5.24
N PHE A 376 -17.34 -30.55 4.81
CA PHE A 376 -16.94 -29.84 3.58
C PHE A 376 -16.14 -28.57 3.84
N CYS A 377 -16.30 -27.97 5.02
CA CYS A 377 -15.54 -26.81 5.43
C CYS A 377 -15.34 -26.82 6.95
N PHE A 378 -14.19 -26.35 7.42
CA PHE A 378 -13.94 -26.14 8.84
C PHE A 378 -12.92 -25.01 9.04
N GLN A 379 -12.94 -24.39 10.22
CA GLN A 379 -12.02 -23.32 10.56
C GLN A 379 -11.70 -23.32 12.06
N PHE A 380 -10.42 -23.09 12.37
CA PHE A 380 -9.96 -22.81 13.72
C PHE A 380 -10.50 -21.48 14.20
N CYS A 381 -10.87 -21.39 15.48
CA CYS A 381 -11.27 -20.13 16.07
C CYS A 381 -10.03 -19.19 16.12
N PRO A 382 -10.14 -17.93 15.65
CA PRO A 382 -9.03 -16.98 15.67
C PRO A 382 -8.50 -16.64 17.06
N THR A 383 -9.37 -16.62 18.07
CA THR A 383 -8.98 -16.28 19.46
C THR A 383 -8.37 -17.46 20.20
N ASP A 384 -8.95 -18.65 20.06
CA ASP A 384 -8.47 -19.88 20.70
C ASP A 384 -8.40 -21.03 19.69
N PRO A 385 -7.19 -21.39 19.21
CA PRO A 385 -7.01 -22.46 18.23
C PRO A 385 -7.48 -23.85 18.69
N ASN A 386 -7.73 -24.04 19.99
CA ASN A 386 -8.24 -25.31 20.51
C ASN A 386 -9.70 -25.55 20.15
N ILE A 387 -10.42 -24.51 19.71
CA ILE A 387 -11.81 -24.59 19.32
C ILE A 387 -11.91 -24.61 17.79
N ILE A 388 -12.63 -25.60 17.27
CA ILE A 388 -12.78 -25.81 15.83
C ILE A 388 -14.28 -25.88 15.53
N ALA A 389 -14.70 -25.17 14.48
CA ALA A 389 -16.04 -25.26 13.93
C ALA A 389 -16.00 -25.85 12.52
N GLY A 390 -16.99 -26.67 12.17
CA GLY A 390 -17.08 -27.29 10.85
C GLY A 390 -18.51 -27.45 10.37
N GLY A 391 -18.67 -27.45 9.06
CA GLY A 391 -19.94 -27.62 8.37
C GLY A 391 -20.06 -28.97 7.68
N CYS A 392 -21.14 -29.68 7.97
CA CYS A 392 -21.43 -31.00 7.41
C CYS A 392 -22.27 -30.93 6.13
N ILE A 393 -22.26 -32.03 5.36
CA ILE A 393 -23.07 -32.21 4.14
C ILE A 393 -24.58 -32.17 4.41
N ASN A 394 -25.02 -32.57 5.60
CA ASN A 394 -26.42 -32.56 6.00
C ASN A 394 -26.94 -31.18 6.45
N GLY A 395 -26.09 -30.16 6.51
CA GLY A 395 -26.46 -28.80 6.93
C GLY A 395 -26.28 -28.50 8.42
N GLN A 396 -25.71 -29.43 9.19
CA GLN A 396 -25.36 -29.21 10.59
C GLN A 396 -23.99 -28.53 10.75
N VAL A 397 -23.90 -27.66 11.75
CA VAL A 397 -22.64 -27.11 12.27
C VAL A 397 -22.18 -27.95 13.46
N VAL A 398 -20.91 -28.31 13.47
CA VAL A 398 -20.28 -29.16 14.49
C VAL A 398 -19.12 -28.42 15.13
N MET A 399 -18.96 -28.58 16.44
CA MET A 399 -17.89 -27.98 17.23
C MET A 399 -17.00 -29.05 17.86
N TRP A 400 -15.69 -28.81 17.89
CA TRP A 400 -14.71 -29.62 18.60
C TRP A 400 -13.87 -28.75 19.54
N ASP A 401 -13.45 -29.36 20.64
CA ASP A 401 -12.54 -28.78 21.63
C ASP A 401 -11.37 -29.76 21.81
N ILE A 402 -10.16 -29.30 21.46
CA ILE A 402 -8.92 -30.07 21.56
C ILE A 402 -8.07 -29.69 22.78
N THR A 403 -8.58 -28.85 23.70
CA THR A 403 -7.80 -28.31 24.83
C THR A 403 -7.18 -29.41 25.69
N ALA A 404 -7.92 -30.50 25.95
CA ALA A 404 -7.41 -31.64 26.73
C ALA A 404 -6.20 -32.35 26.10
N HIS A 405 -5.94 -32.11 24.82
CA HIS A 405 -4.87 -32.73 24.04
C HIS A 405 -3.79 -31.72 23.60
N ALA A 406 -3.96 -30.43 23.88
CA ALA A 406 -3.07 -29.34 23.46
C ALA A 406 -1.62 -29.56 23.92
N ASP A 407 -1.40 -29.89 25.20
CA ASP A 407 -0.06 -30.14 25.77
C ASP A 407 0.69 -31.23 25.02
N ARG A 408 -0.01 -32.21 24.48
CA ARG A 408 0.59 -33.35 23.76
C ARG A 408 1.02 -32.95 22.36
N ILE A 409 0.22 -32.12 21.68
CA ILE A 409 0.54 -31.54 20.38
C ILE A 409 1.81 -30.67 20.47
N GLU A 410 1.94 -29.90 21.56
CA GLU A 410 3.11 -29.05 21.78
C GLU A 410 4.38 -29.84 22.16
N ASN A 411 4.26 -30.82 23.07
CA ASN A 411 5.40 -31.57 23.61
C ASN A 411 6.12 -32.46 22.59
N ILE A 412 5.46 -32.86 21.49
CA ILE A 412 6.09 -33.65 20.42
C ILE A 412 7.22 -32.87 19.73
N LYS A 413 7.20 -31.53 19.76
CA LYS A 413 8.29 -30.68 19.25
C LYS A 413 9.58 -30.75 20.10
N ALA A 414 9.48 -31.10 21.38
CA ALA A 414 10.61 -31.09 22.31
C ALA A 414 11.39 -32.43 22.36
N GLY A 415 11.00 -33.43 21.55
CA GLY A 415 11.58 -34.78 21.49
C GLY A 415 13.03 -34.89 21.00
N GLY A 416 13.78 -33.79 20.92
CA GLY A 416 15.21 -33.76 20.65
C GLY A 416 16.06 -34.08 21.89
N SER A 417 15.74 -35.11 22.67
CA SER A 417 16.60 -35.55 23.78
C SER A 417 17.58 -36.62 23.31
N ARG A 418 18.88 -36.29 23.37
CA ARG A 418 20.02 -37.14 23.07
C ARG A 418 19.87 -38.54 23.71
N SER A 419 19.61 -39.57 22.91
CA SER A 419 19.95 -40.95 23.30
C SER A 419 20.26 -41.84 22.09
N LYS A 420 21.56 -42.19 22.04
CA LYS A 420 22.21 -43.36 21.42
C LYS A 420 22.12 -43.54 19.90
N LYS A 421 23.32 -43.51 19.30
CA LYS A 421 23.71 -43.95 17.94
C LYS A 421 22.75 -44.99 17.35
N VAL A 422 22.11 -44.63 16.24
CA VAL A 422 21.35 -45.56 15.39
C VAL A 422 22.36 -46.37 14.58
N THR A 423 22.72 -47.55 15.08
CA THR A 423 23.20 -48.64 14.23
C THR A 423 22.01 -49.17 13.44
N LEU A 424 22.08 -49.04 12.10
CA LEU A 424 21.17 -49.68 11.15
C LEU A 424 21.10 -51.19 11.44
N LYS A 425 19.96 -51.67 11.93
CA LYS A 425 19.62 -53.10 11.90
C LYS A 425 18.81 -53.38 10.63
N PRO A 426 19.11 -54.47 9.90
CA PRO A 426 18.40 -54.83 8.67
C PRO A 426 16.95 -55.23 8.94
N MET A 427 16.07 -54.84 8.02
CA MET A 427 14.69 -55.30 7.87
C MET A 427 14.64 -56.83 7.89
N PHE A 428 14.27 -57.48 8.99
CA PHE A 428 13.56 -58.78 8.97
C PHE A 428 13.06 -59.27 10.35
N LEU A 429 13.03 -58.42 11.37
CA LEU A 429 12.44 -58.77 12.68
C LEU A 429 11.71 -57.56 13.26
N LEU A 430 10.42 -57.45 12.94
CA LEU A 430 9.48 -56.58 13.65
C LEU A 430 8.65 -57.47 14.57
N GLU A 431 9.04 -57.53 15.84
CA GLU A 431 8.04 -57.68 16.90
C GLU A 431 7.33 -56.33 17.06
N PRO A 432 5.99 -56.28 17.17
CA PRO A 432 5.26 -55.04 17.30
C PRO A 432 5.46 -54.47 18.71
N GLU A 433 6.41 -53.55 18.87
CA GLU A 433 6.46 -52.74 20.09
C GLU A 433 5.25 -51.79 20.11
N SER A 434 4.28 -52.11 20.97
CA SER A 434 3.20 -51.27 21.51
C SER A 434 2.61 -50.21 20.56
N ASN A 435 1.44 -50.55 19.99
CA ASN A 435 0.52 -49.63 19.31
C ASN A 435 0.45 -48.26 20.01
N LYS A 436 0.98 -47.21 19.37
CA LYS A 436 0.46 -45.86 19.55
C LYS A 436 -0.87 -45.82 18.79
N GLU A 437 -1.95 -46.24 19.45
CA GLU A 437 -3.30 -46.15 18.86
C GLU A 437 -3.60 -44.70 18.47
N ALA A 438 -4.05 -44.50 17.22
CA ALA A 438 -4.50 -43.20 16.75
C ALA A 438 -5.68 -42.72 17.63
N MET A 439 -5.58 -41.50 18.14
CA MET A 439 -6.50 -41.01 19.16
C MET A 439 -7.69 -40.28 18.52
N TYR A 440 -8.90 -40.73 18.86
CA TYR A 440 -10.16 -40.20 18.37
C TYR A 440 -10.75 -39.20 19.37
N ILE A 441 -11.13 -38.02 18.89
CA ILE A 441 -11.82 -36.99 19.69
C ILE A 441 -13.22 -36.81 19.13
N ARG A 442 -14.25 -36.94 19.98
CA ARG A 442 -15.63 -36.70 19.59
C ARG A 442 -15.98 -35.22 19.59
N HIS A 443 -16.94 -34.84 18.76
CA HIS A 443 -17.50 -33.50 18.75
C HIS A 443 -18.16 -33.15 20.09
N CYS A 444 -18.10 -31.87 20.45
CA CYS A 444 -18.61 -31.35 21.72
C CYS A 444 -20.05 -30.86 21.61
N ALA A 445 -20.43 -30.35 20.44
CA ALA A 445 -21.78 -29.87 20.17
C ALA A 445 -22.12 -29.96 18.68
N VAL A 446 -23.38 -30.27 18.39
CA VAL A 446 -23.96 -30.26 17.04
C VAL A 446 -25.18 -29.35 16.97
N SER A 447 -25.35 -28.63 15.87
CA SER A 447 -26.53 -27.79 15.66
C SER A 447 -27.83 -28.57 15.45
N SER A 448 -28.95 -27.95 15.77
CA SER A 448 -30.28 -28.52 15.52
C SER A 448 -30.56 -28.67 14.02
N ILE A 449 -30.91 -29.89 13.60
CA ILE A 449 -31.21 -30.25 12.20
C ILE A 449 -32.40 -29.44 11.66
N GLU A 450 -33.41 -29.18 12.49
CA GLU A 450 -34.64 -28.51 12.04
C GLU A 450 -34.45 -27.02 11.78
N SER A 451 -33.61 -26.35 12.58
CA SER A 451 -33.38 -24.91 12.48
C SER A 451 -32.12 -24.52 11.70
N GLY A 452 -31.24 -25.47 11.41
CA GLY A 452 -30.00 -25.25 10.66
C GLY A 452 -30.19 -25.12 9.16
N HIS A 453 -29.11 -25.41 8.42
CA HIS A 453 -29.17 -25.50 6.97
C HIS A 453 -29.81 -26.81 6.53
N ARG A 454 -30.42 -26.81 5.34
CA ARG A 454 -31.07 -28.01 4.76
C ARG A 454 -30.22 -28.76 3.74
N LYS A 455 -29.11 -28.17 3.32
CA LYS A 455 -28.15 -28.73 2.37
C LYS A 455 -26.73 -28.53 2.91
N VAL A 456 -25.75 -29.04 2.18
CA VAL A 456 -24.32 -28.91 2.49
C VAL A 456 -23.92 -27.48 2.84
N ILE A 457 -23.17 -27.34 3.92
CA ILE A 457 -22.50 -26.08 4.27
C ILE A 457 -21.20 -26.02 3.48
N THR A 458 -21.10 -25.02 2.60
CA THR A 458 -19.99 -24.88 1.65
C THR A 458 -18.88 -23.97 2.18
N ASP A 459 -19.18 -23.09 3.13
CA ASP A 459 -18.23 -22.18 3.75
C ASP A 459 -18.62 -21.83 5.18
N ILE A 460 -17.61 -21.61 6.02
CA ILE A 460 -17.74 -21.19 7.42
C ILE A 460 -16.68 -20.15 7.73
N HIS A 461 -17.09 -19.06 8.38
CA HIS A 461 -16.20 -17.98 8.81
C HIS A 461 -16.48 -17.58 10.25
N TRP A 462 -15.43 -17.50 11.07
CA TRP A 462 -15.51 -16.87 12.39
C TRP A 462 -15.62 -15.36 12.26
N LEU A 463 -16.49 -14.74 13.06
CA LEU A 463 -16.45 -13.28 13.21
C LEU A 463 -15.25 -12.88 14.09
N PRO A 464 -14.53 -11.80 13.72
CA PRO A 464 -13.45 -11.26 14.52
C PRO A 464 -13.86 -10.96 15.97
N ASP A 465 -12.89 -10.96 16.87
CA ASP A 465 -13.07 -10.62 18.29
C ASP A 465 -13.32 -9.12 18.54
N THR A 466 -13.32 -8.30 17.49
CA THR A 466 -13.47 -6.84 17.54
C THR A 466 -14.92 -6.38 17.54
N PHE A 467 -15.82 -7.13 16.91
CA PHE A 467 -17.23 -6.76 16.79
C PHE A 467 -18.16 -7.96 16.90
N GLU A 468 -19.43 -7.68 17.23
CA GLU A 468 -20.49 -8.67 17.26
C GLU A 468 -21.76 -8.14 16.59
N ILE A 469 -22.60 -9.06 16.12
CA ILE A 469 -23.83 -8.76 15.39
C ILE A 469 -25.05 -9.18 16.23
N ASN A 470 -26.09 -8.34 16.25
CA ASN A 470 -27.38 -8.69 16.85
C ASN A 470 -28.33 -9.32 15.81
N ARG A 471 -29.45 -9.91 16.23
CA ARG A 471 -30.48 -10.54 15.37
C ARG A 471 -30.95 -9.68 14.20
N LEU A 472 -30.94 -8.35 14.37
CA LEU A 472 -31.35 -7.38 13.35
C LEU A 472 -30.23 -7.00 12.35
N GLY A 473 -29.00 -7.49 12.55
CA GLY A 473 -27.85 -7.16 11.71
C GLY A 473 -27.11 -5.87 12.11
N ASN A 474 -27.41 -5.28 13.28
CA ASN A 474 -26.65 -4.15 13.82
C ASN A 474 -25.35 -4.63 14.46
N VAL A 475 -24.27 -3.87 14.23
CA VAL A 475 -22.91 -4.16 14.70
C VAL A 475 -22.62 -3.43 16.00
N PHE A 476 -22.00 -4.13 16.94
CA PHE A 476 -21.57 -3.63 18.26
C PHE A 476 -20.10 -3.95 18.50
N GLU A 477 -19.41 -3.11 19.28
CA GLU A 477 -18.04 -3.39 19.71
C GLU A 477 -18.03 -4.58 20.68
N ASN A 478 -17.20 -5.58 20.39
CA ASN A 478 -17.11 -6.77 21.21
C ASN A 478 -16.22 -6.52 22.43
N ARG A 479 -16.83 -6.48 23.62
CA ARG A 479 -16.13 -6.25 24.89
C ARG A 479 -15.52 -7.51 25.49
N SER A 480 -15.93 -8.71 25.07
CA SER A 480 -15.35 -9.94 25.59
C SER A 480 -13.92 -10.17 25.07
N GLY A 481 -13.57 -9.56 23.94
CA GLY A 481 -12.28 -9.78 23.28
C GLY A 481 -12.10 -11.22 22.81
N ILE A 482 -13.21 -11.93 22.58
CA ILE A 482 -13.25 -13.34 22.22
C ILE A 482 -14.22 -13.52 21.05
N SER A 483 -13.84 -14.28 20.02
CA SER A 483 -14.71 -14.66 18.91
C SER A 483 -15.81 -15.60 19.40
N CYS A 484 -17.05 -15.10 19.44
CA CYS A 484 -18.23 -15.84 19.92
C CYS A 484 -19.27 -16.13 18.83
N GLN A 485 -19.08 -15.62 17.62
CA GLN A 485 -20.05 -15.73 16.53
C GLN A 485 -19.40 -16.27 15.27
N LEU A 486 -20.19 -16.99 14.47
CA LEU A 486 -19.76 -17.59 13.22
C LEU A 486 -20.83 -17.45 12.15
N VAL A 487 -20.39 -17.46 10.90
CA VAL A 487 -21.22 -17.30 9.71
C VAL A 487 -21.06 -18.54 8.85
N THR A 488 -22.17 -19.10 8.40
CA THR A 488 -22.18 -20.25 7.49
C THR A 488 -22.99 -19.93 6.25
N CYS A 489 -22.55 -20.43 5.09
CA CYS A 489 -23.37 -20.43 3.87
C CYS A 489 -23.63 -21.85 3.38
N SER A 490 -24.76 -22.03 2.73
CA SER A 490 -25.18 -23.31 2.19
C SER A 490 -25.88 -23.16 0.84
N ALA A 491 -25.81 -24.22 0.04
CA ALA A 491 -26.57 -24.36 -1.20
C ALA A 491 -28.10 -24.37 -0.99
N ASP A 492 -28.59 -24.27 0.25
CA ASP A 492 -30.01 -24.06 0.59
C ASP A 492 -30.49 -22.60 0.43
N CYS A 493 -29.67 -21.75 -0.20
CA CYS A 493 -29.94 -20.34 -0.50
C CYS A 493 -29.92 -19.42 0.72
N THR A 494 -29.33 -19.87 1.83
CA THR A 494 -29.32 -19.12 3.08
C THR A 494 -27.93 -18.94 3.67
N ILE A 495 -27.75 -17.82 4.35
CA ILE A 495 -26.58 -17.49 5.16
C ILE A 495 -27.05 -17.35 6.60
N CYS A 496 -26.44 -18.10 7.51
CA CYS A 496 -26.83 -18.12 8.92
C CYS A 496 -25.70 -17.55 9.78
N PHE A 497 -26.07 -16.68 10.72
CA PHE A 497 -25.21 -16.22 11.79
C PHE A 497 -25.52 -17.02 13.03
N TRP A 498 -24.51 -17.53 13.72
CA TRP A 498 -24.63 -18.35 14.91
C TRP A 498 -23.89 -17.71 16.06
N ASP A 499 -24.36 -17.95 17.29
CA ASP A 499 -23.75 -17.48 18.51
C ASP A 499 -23.52 -18.66 19.44
N ILE A 500 -22.31 -18.80 19.98
CA ILE A 500 -21.97 -19.91 20.88
C ILE A 500 -22.42 -19.63 22.33
N ARG A 501 -22.81 -18.40 22.66
CA ARG A 501 -23.28 -18.01 24.00
C ARG A 501 -24.68 -18.55 24.29
N PRO A 502 -24.95 -18.95 25.56
CA PRO A 502 -26.28 -19.41 25.95
C PRO A 502 -27.33 -18.31 25.76
N GLN A 503 -28.37 -18.61 24.98
CA GLN A 503 -29.48 -17.68 24.73
C GLN A 503 -30.47 -17.72 25.91
N LYS A 504 -30.72 -16.58 26.57
CA LYS A 504 -31.82 -16.48 27.56
C LYS A 504 -33.17 -16.57 26.83
N ALA A 505 -34.04 -17.50 27.25
CA ALA A 505 -35.40 -17.60 26.74
C ALA A 505 -36.19 -16.30 27.07
N LEU A 506 -36.69 -15.62 26.04
CA LEU A 506 -37.37 -14.32 26.15
C LEU A 506 -38.87 -14.41 26.51
N THR A 507 -39.35 -15.54 27.03
CA THR A 507 -40.74 -15.69 27.49
C THR A 507 -40.79 -16.49 28.79
N PRO A 508 -41.31 -15.92 29.89
CA PRO A 508 -41.71 -16.73 31.05
C PRO A 508 -42.98 -17.49 30.65
N GLN A 509 -42.84 -18.73 30.20
CA GLN A 509 -43.98 -19.65 30.19
C GLN A 509 -44.37 -19.95 31.65
N PRO A 510 -45.67 -19.96 31.98
CA PRO A 510 -46.11 -20.37 33.30
C PRO A 510 -45.66 -21.81 33.56
N GLN A 511 -45.14 -22.04 34.77
CA GLN A 511 -44.59 -23.29 35.26
C GLN A 511 -45.46 -24.49 34.87
N ALA A 512 -45.09 -25.19 33.80
CA ALA A 512 -45.48 -26.57 33.58
C ALA A 512 -44.42 -27.45 34.26
N GLU A 513 -44.88 -28.17 35.27
CA GLU A 513 -44.25 -29.22 36.06
C GLU A 513 -42.85 -29.66 35.57
N LYS A 514 -41.84 -29.40 36.43
CA LYS A 514 -40.51 -30.03 36.36
C LYS A 514 -40.66 -31.55 36.37
N LYS A 515 -40.75 -32.18 35.19
CA LYS A 515 -40.31 -33.56 35.03
C LYS A 515 -38.82 -33.58 35.31
N LYS A 516 -38.42 -34.44 36.24
CA LYS A 516 -37.01 -34.74 36.55
C LYS A 516 -36.29 -35.02 35.23
N GLU A 517 -35.37 -34.15 34.84
CA GLU A 517 -34.36 -34.47 33.83
C GLU A 517 -33.54 -35.63 34.40
N GLU A 518 -33.63 -36.78 33.74
CA GLU A 518 -32.68 -37.87 33.95
C GLU A 518 -31.31 -37.31 33.58
N SER A 519 -30.39 -37.27 34.54
CA SER A 519 -29.00 -36.90 34.30
C SER A 519 -28.38 -37.91 33.35
N ILE A 520 -28.29 -37.57 32.07
CA ILE A 520 -27.58 -38.38 31.07
C ILE A 520 -26.10 -38.41 31.49
N GLU A 521 -25.59 -39.60 31.81
CA GLU A 521 -24.15 -39.78 32.07
C GLU A 521 -23.38 -39.51 30.78
N ILE A 522 -22.65 -38.40 30.74
CA ILE A 522 -21.81 -38.01 29.59
C ILE A 522 -20.60 -38.94 29.57
N PRO A 523 -20.29 -39.64 28.46
CA PRO A 523 -19.08 -40.43 28.32
C PRO A 523 -17.82 -39.58 28.61
N PHE A 524 -16.84 -40.16 29.31
CA PHE A 524 -15.60 -39.46 29.72
C PHE A 524 -14.79 -38.89 28.53
N ASP A 525 -15.02 -39.37 27.31
CA ASP A 525 -14.29 -38.99 26.10
C ASP A 525 -14.86 -37.75 25.38
N ILE A 526 -15.96 -37.14 25.88
CA ILE A 526 -16.61 -35.98 25.25
C ILE A 526 -16.32 -34.70 26.07
N PRO A 527 -15.68 -33.66 25.48
CA PRO A 527 -15.49 -32.40 26.18
C PRO A 527 -16.82 -31.71 26.52
N THR A 528 -16.93 -31.18 27.75
CA THR A 528 -18.18 -30.60 28.29
C THR A 528 -18.39 -29.11 27.97
N THR A 529 -17.44 -28.49 27.28
CA THR A 529 -17.30 -27.02 27.11
C THR A 529 -18.50 -26.34 26.43
N PHE A 530 -19.24 -27.05 25.57
CA PHE A 530 -20.37 -26.50 24.80
C PHE A 530 -21.65 -27.35 24.86
N LEU A 531 -21.81 -28.16 25.91
CA LEU A 531 -22.93 -29.10 26.02
C LEU A 531 -24.31 -28.41 25.91
N HIS A 532 -24.43 -27.14 26.33
CA HIS A 532 -25.69 -26.38 26.22
C HIS A 532 -26.13 -26.11 24.78
N LEU A 533 -25.22 -26.22 23.80
CA LEU A 533 -25.53 -26.04 22.38
C LEU A 533 -25.94 -27.35 21.73
N ASP A 534 -25.58 -28.51 22.30
CA ASP A 534 -25.76 -29.78 21.62
C ASP A 534 -27.24 -30.06 21.30
N LEU A 535 -27.51 -30.36 20.02
CA LEU A 535 -28.81 -30.56 19.39
C LEU A 535 -29.80 -29.38 19.46
N SER A 536 -29.49 -28.34 20.23
CA SER A 536 -30.37 -27.21 20.52
C SER A 536 -29.88 -25.88 19.93
N TRP A 537 -28.66 -25.84 19.39
CA TRP A 537 -28.09 -24.65 18.78
C TRP A 537 -28.88 -24.21 17.55
N LYS A 538 -29.31 -22.94 17.57
CA LYS A 538 -30.10 -22.31 16.50
C LYS A 538 -29.37 -21.08 15.97
N PRO A 539 -29.54 -20.74 14.69
CA PRO A 539 -28.97 -19.52 14.14
C PRO A 539 -29.59 -18.29 14.81
N LEU A 540 -28.75 -17.30 15.10
CA LEU A 540 -29.10 -15.99 15.63
C LEU A 540 -29.88 -15.15 14.60
N SER A 541 -29.42 -15.17 13.34
CA SER A 541 -30.07 -14.52 12.21
C SER A 541 -29.90 -15.36 10.95
N LYS A 542 -30.90 -15.31 10.06
CA LYS A 542 -30.93 -16.09 8.81
C LYS A 542 -31.27 -15.16 7.65
N ILE A 543 -30.36 -15.08 6.69
CA ILE A 543 -30.45 -14.25 5.50
C ILE A 543 -30.76 -15.15 4.31
N LYS A 544 -31.76 -14.79 3.51
CA LYS A 544 -32.14 -15.51 2.30
C LYS A 544 -31.85 -14.64 1.08
N LEU A 545 -31.13 -15.19 0.11
CA LEU A 545 -30.73 -14.48 -1.11
C LEU A 545 -31.76 -14.76 -2.23
N SER A 546 -32.83 -13.97 -2.32
CA SER A 546 -33.88 -14.16 -3.33
C SER A 546 -33.60 -13.41 -4.64
N LYS A 547 -33.87 -14.01 -5.81
CA LYS A 547 -33.70 -13.37 -7.14
C LYS A 547 -34.66 -12.21 -7.44
N GLY A 548 -35.64 -11.92 -6.59
CA GLY A 548 -36.59 -10.81 -6.75
C GLY A 548 -37.61 -10.97 -7.88
N GLU A 549 -37.17 -11.37 -9.08
CA GLU A 549 -37.97 -11.49 -10.31
C GLU A 549 -38.46 -12.93 -10.59
N THR A 550 -37.78 -13.94 -10.04
CA THR A 550 -38.13 -15.35 -10.20
C THR A 550 -38.34 -16.03 -8.84
N THR A 551 -39.04 -17.17 -8.84
CA THR A 551 -39.22 -18.01 -7.63
C THR A 551 -37.96 -18.78 -7.23
N LEU A 552 -36.87 -18.66 -8.00
CA LEU A 552 -35.58 -19.31 -7.75
C LEU A 552 -34.70 -18.40 -6.91
N ASP A 553 -34.15 -18.91 -5.81
CA ASP A 553 -33.22 -18.18 -4.96
C ASP A 553 -31.76 -18.42 -5.41
N HIS A 554 -30.83 -17.57 -4.98
CA HIS A 554 -29.40 -17.76 -5.24
C HIS A 554 -28.80 -18.77 -4.26
N CYS A 555 -28.07 -19.77 -4.76
CA CYS A 555 -27.35 -20.76 -3.95
C CYS A 555 -25.92 -20.26 -3.65
N PRO A 556 -25.62 -19.73 -2.45
CA PRO A 556 -24.27 -19.27 -2.10
C PRO A 556 -23.31 -20.46 -1.91
N THR A 557 -22.09 -20.31 -2.40
CA THR A 557 -21.00 -21.30 -2.28
C THR A 557 -19.86 -20.80 -1.40
N LYS A 558 -19.47 -19.53 -1.53
CA LYS A 558 -18.37 -18.90 -0.78
C LYS A 558 -18.70 -17.48 -0.39
N LEU A 559 -18.16 -17.03 0.74
CA LEU A 559 -18.38 -15.68 1.26
C LEU A 559 -17.07 -15.01 1.66
N SER A 560 -17.02 -13.68 1.50
CA SER A 560 -15.90 -12.86 1.96
C SER A 560 -16.43 -11.63 2.70
N LEU A 561 -16.15 -11.59 4.00
CA LEU A 561 -16.53 -10.51 4.91
C LEU A 561 -15.45 -9.40 4.92
N SER A 562 -15.86 -8.18 5.24
CA SER A 562 -14.95 -7.06 5.51
C SER A 562 -14.33 -7.24 6.91
N GLU A 563 -13.02 -7.48 6.96
CA GLU A 563 -12.27 -7.40 8.21
C GLU A 563 -11.78 -5.95 8.37
N ASP A 564 -12.53 -5.13 9.11
CA ASP A 564 -12.04 -3.81 9.47
C ASP A 564 -10.95 -3.92 10.54
N ASN A 565 -9.71 -3.67 10.13
CA ASN A 565 -8.53 -3.59 10.99
C ASN A 565 -8.69 -2.51 12.07
N LEU A 566 -9.26 -2.87 13.23
CA LEU A 566 -8.73 -2.38 14.51
C LEU A 566 -7.38 -3.04 14.86
N LEU A 567 -6.91 -3.96 14.00
CA LEU A 567 -5.67 -4.73 14.10
C LEU A 567 -4.39 -3.89 14.21
N PHE A 568 -4.36 -2.62 13.75
CA PHE A 568 -3.18 -1.77 13.94
C PHE A 568 -2.99 -1.32 15.40
N LYS A 569 -4.00 -1.46 16.28
CA LYS A 569 -3.86 -1.26 17.73
C LYS A 569 -3.68 -2.58 18.51
N ALA A 570 -3.82 -3.73 17.86
CA ALA A 570 -3.62 -5.03 18.51
C ALA A 570 -2.12 -5.36 18.68
N GLN A 571 -1.27 -4.96 17.73
CA GLN A 571 0.19 -5.16 17.85
C GLN A 571 0.82 -4.37 19.02
N GLU A 572 0.31 -3.17 19.35
CA GLU A 572 0.75 -2.46 20.57
C GLU A 572 0.25 -3.12 21.87
N LYS A 573 -0.90 -3.81 21.84
CA LYS A 573 -1.42 -4.56 23.00
C LYS A 573 -0.74 -5.91 23.21
N ILE A 574 -0.21 -6.54 22.16
CA ILE A 574 0.56 -7.79 22.27
C ILE A 574 1.86 -7.58 23.08
N LEU A 575 2.47 -6.39 22.99
CA LEU A 575 3.58 -6.04 23.89
C LEU A 575 3.12 -5.72 25.33
N ALA A 576 1.93 -5.13 25.51
CA ALA A 576 1.41 -4.80 26.84
C ALA A 576 0.90 -6.03 27.63
N GLN A 577 0.41 -7.07 26.96
CA GLN A 577 -0.08 -8.31 27.60
C GLN A 577 1.03 -9.31 27.93
N SER A 578 2.23 -9.15 27.34
CA SER A 578 3.41 -9.98 27.68
C SER A 578 3.90 -9.85 29.13
N LYS A 579 3.36 -8.90 29.91
CA LYS A 579 3.68 -8.71 31.34
C LYS A 579 2.57 -9.16 32.32
N ALA A 580 1.50 -9.79 31.84
CA ALA A 580 0.36 -10.15 32.70
C ALA A 580 -0.20 -11.56 32.43
N VAL A 581 0.65 -12.59 32.35
CA VAL A 581 0.19 -13.99 32.49
C VAL A 581 1.13 -14.78 33.40
N LYS A 582 0.92 -14.61 34.70
CA LYS A 582 1.02 -15.67 35.71
C LYS A 582 -0.23 -15.58 36.58
N ALA A 583 -1.36 -15.94 36.01
CA ALA A 583 -2.62 -16.12 36.73
C ALA A 583 -3.43 -17.22 36.06
N GLY A 584 -3.51 -18.38 36.73
CA GLY A 584 -4.52 -19.44 36.63
C GLY A 584 -4.94 -19.95 35.25
N GLU A 585 -4.59 -21.20 34.95
CA GLU A 585 -5.20 -22.05 33.92
C GLU A 585 -6.73 -22.07 34.05
N MET A 586 -7.45 -21.32 33.21
CA MET A 586 -8.89 -21.48 33.04
C MET A 586 -9.28 -21.06 31.61
N ASN A 587 -9.94 -21.96 30.87
CA ASN A 587 -10.36 -21.69 29.49
C ASN A 587 -11.39 -20.54 29.46
N PRO A 588 -11.17 -19.48 28.66
CA PRO A 588 -12.07 -18.33 28.61
C PRO A 588 -13.48 -18.69 28.12
N TYR A 589 -13.62 -19.79 27.38
CA TYR A 589 -14.89 -20.27 26.85
C TYR A 589 -15.75 -21.09 27.84
N GLN A 590 -15.23 -21.45 29.02
CA GLN A 590 -16.00 -22.20 30.04
C GLN A 590 -16.98 -21.31 30.84
N ASN A 591 -16.80 -19.98 30.85
CA ASN A 591 -17.62 -19.03 31.60
C ASN A 591 -18.21 -17.91 30.70
N LEU A 592 -19.00 -18.30 29.69
CA LEU A 592 -19.57 -17.36 28.70
C LEU A 592 -20.73 -16.47 29.19
N GLU A 593 -21.13 -16.56 30.46
CA GLU A 593 -22.37 -15.94 30.99
C GLU A 593 -22.28 -14.42 31.28
N ASN A 594 -21.08 -13.82 31.32
CA ASN A 594 -20.88 -12.49 31.91
C ASN A 594 -20.93 -11.27 30.96
N ALA A 595 -21.16 -11.41 29.65
CA ALA A 595 -20.99 -10.30 28.69
C ALA A 595 -22.27 -9.54 28.29
N LEU A 596 -23.48 -10.05 28.55
CA LEU A 596 -24.73 -9.54 27.97
C LEU A 596 -25.38 -8.33 28.70
N ASN A 597 -24.72 -7.73 29.69
CA ASN A 597 -25.38 -6.82 30.65
C ASN A 597 -25.31 -5.31 30.36
N ASN A 598 -24.86 -4.85 29.19
CA ASN A 598 -24.86 -3.41 28.88
C ASN A 598 -25.44 -3.15 27.48
N ILE A 599 -26.50 -2.34 27.42
CA ILE A 599 -27.07 -1.85 26.15
C ILE A 599 -26.06 -0.90 25.51
N LEU A 600 -25.38 -1.34 24.46
CA LEU A 600 -24.43 -0.54 23.69
C LEU A 600 -25.14 0.19 22.55
N LYS A 601 -24.58 1.33 22.14
CA LYS A 601 -25.00 2.00 20.90
C LYS A 601 -24.39 1.26 19.70
N PRO A 602 -25.17 1.02 18.62
CA PRO A 602 -24.63 0.47 17.38
C PRO A 602 -23.52 1.33 16.80
N ILE A 603 -22.54 0.71 16.13
CA ILE A 603 -21.53 1.41 15.33
C ILE A 603 -22.14 1.69 13.95
N ASP A 604 -22.35 2.97 13.61
CA ASP A 604 -23.00 3.36 12.35
C ASP A 604 -22.03 3.38 11.14
N ASP A 605 -20.73 3.62 11.34
CA ASP A 605 -19.71 3.73 10.29
C ASP A 605 -19.04 2.39 9.90
N PHE A 606 -19.61 1.25 10.27
CA PHE A 606 -19.03 -0.07 9.95
C PHE A 606 -19.47 -0.57 8.56
N CYS A 607 -18.54 -1.11 7.76
CA CYS A 607 -18.91 -1.70 6.46
C CYS A 607 -19.62 -3.05 6.66
N THR A 608 -20.95 -3.07 6.57
CA THR A 608 -21.77 -4.29 6.68
C THR A 608 -21.97 -5.04 5.37
N LYS A 609 -21.24 -4.64 4.33
CA LYS A 609 -21.35 -5.21 2.98
C LYS A 609 -20.31 -6.29 2.77
N PHE A 610 -20.68 -7.32 2.02
CA PHE A 610 -19.84 -8.48 1.79
C PHE A 610 -20.11 -9.11 0.42
N PHE A 611 -19.15 -9.90 -0.05
CA PHE A 611 -19.24 -10.58 -1.34
C PHE A 611 -19.66 -12.03 -1.14
N VAL A 612 -20.51 -12.51 -2.05
CA VAL A 612 -21.01 -13.88 -2.09
C VAL A 612 -20.86 -14.41 -3.50
N GLY A 613 -20.21 -15.56 -3.63
CA GLY A 613 -20.19 -16.33 -4.87
C GLY A 613 -21.32 -17.36 -4.86
N THR A 614 -21.92 -17.61 -6.01
CA THR A 614 -23.00 -18.60 -6.15
C THR A 614 -22.60 -19.82 -6.98
N GLU A 615 -23.40 -20.88 -6.89
CA GLU A 615 -23.26 -22.09 -7.71
C GLU A 615 -23.46 -21.83 -9.22
N GLU A 616 -24.25 -20.81 -9.58
CA GLU A 616 -24.54 -20.45 -10.97
C GLU A 616 -23.48 -19.50 -11.60
N GLY A 617 -22.40 -19.17 -10.88
CA GLY A 617 -21.36 -18.26 -11.36
C GLY A 617 -21.65 -16.76 -11.21
N GLU A 618 -22.72 -16.43 -10.48
CA GLU A 618 -23.05 -15.05 -10.09
C GLU A 618 -22.19 -14.62 -8.87
N VAL A 619 -21.72 -13.37 -8.90
CA VAL A 619 -21.05 -12.70 -7.78
C VAL A 619 -21.99 -11.61 -7.28
N ILE A 620 -22.37 -11.71 -6.02
CA ILE A 620 -23.35 -10.84 -5.36
C ILE A 620 -22.64 -10.01 -4.31
N TYR A 621 -22.82 -8.69 -4.37
CA TYR A 621 -22.40 -7.78 -3.33
C TYR A 621 -23.64 -7.33 -2.55
N THR A 622 -23.71 -7.67 -1.26
CA THR A 622 -24.92 -7.46 -0.46
C THR A 622 -24.60 -7.02 0.97
N ASP A 623 -25.62 -6.54 1.68
CA ASP A 623 -25.56 -6.07 3.06
C ASP A 623 -26.28 -7.07 3.98
N TRP A 624 -25.68 -7.42 5.12
CA TRP A 624 -26.32 -8.34 6.07
C TRP A 624 -27.36 -7.64 6.98
N LYS A 625 -27.42 -6.31 6.97
CA LYS A 625 -28.38 -5.55 7.77
C LYS A 625 -29.80 -5.77 7.25
N MET A 626 -30.70 -6.19 8.13
CA MET A 626 -32.10 -6.44 7.77
C MET A 626 -32.89 -5.13 7.75
N GLU A 627 -33.73 -4.95 6.73
CA GLU A 627 -34.62 -3.80 6.61
C GLU A 627 -36.07 -4.20 6.82
N LYS A 628 -36.87 -3.30 7.40
CA LYS A 628 -38.29 -3.54 7.61
C LYS A 628 -39.03 -3.24 6.32
N ASP A 629 -39.63 -4.26 5.73
CA ASP A 629 -40.43 -4.12 4.52
C ASP A 629 -41.63 -3.18 4.80
N PRO A 630 -41.81 -2.09 4.04
CA PRO A 630 -42.90 -1.13 4.24
C PRO A 630 -44.30 -1.75 4.13
N GLU A 631 -44.46 -2.78 3.30
CA GLU A 631 -45.78 -3.40 3.04
C GLU A 631 -46.12 -4.50 4.04
N THR A 632 -45.19 -5.41 4.33
CA THR A 632 -45.47 -6.56 5.21
C THR A 632 -45.08 -6.35 6.67
N GLY A 633 -44.29 -5.31 6.97
CA GLY A 633 -43.75 -5.03 8.30
C GLY A 633 -42.76 -6.09 8.80
N ARG A 634 -42.43 -7.10 7.98
CA ARG A 634 -41.44 -8.14 8.29
C ARG A 634 -40.04 -7.62 7.99
N PHE A 635 -39.07 -8.08 8.79
CA PHE A 635 -37.66 -7.82 8.49
C PHE A 635 -37.20 -8.76 7.37
N MET A 636 -36.73 -8.18 6.27
CA MET A 636 -36.15 -8.91 5.16
C MET A 636 -34.71 -8.46 4.91
N ALA A 637 -33.93 -9.32 4.27
CA ALA A 637 -32.62 -8.93 3.75
C ALA A 637 -32.80 -7.82 2.70
N LYS A 638 -31.88 -6.85 2.66
CA LYS A 638 -31.85 -5.86 1.59
C LYS A 638 -31.67 -6.55 0.23
N LYS A 639 -32.22 -5.92 -0.81
CA LYS A 639 -31.89 -6.31 -2.19
C LYS A 639 -30.37 -6.17 -2.39
N PRO A 640 -29.74 -7.09 -3.15
CA PRO A 640 -28.31 -7.04 -3.40
C PRO A 640 -27.95 -5.70 -4.05
N VAL A 641 -26.81 -5.13 -3.62
CA VAL A 641 -26.31 -3.83 -4.09
C VAL A 641 -25.84 -3.96 -5.53
N SER A 642 -25.16 -5.06 -5.86
CA SER A 642 -24.81 -5.42 -7.23
C SER A 642 -24.82 -6.92 -7.44
N LEU A 643 -25.12 -7.32 -8.68
CA LEU A 643 -25.16 -8.70 -9.12
C LEU A 643 -24.54 -8.80 -10.51
N TYR A 644 -23.53 -9.65 -10.66
CA TYR A 644 -22.87 -9.88 -11.94
C TYR A 644 -22.69 -11.37 -12.20
N THR A 645 -23.07 -11.81 -13.40
CA THR A 645 -22.77 -13.15 -13.90
C THR A 645 -21.43 -13.10 -14.63
N VAL A 646 -20.35 -13.47 -13.96
CA VAL A 646 -18.97 -13.39 -14.51
C VAL A 646 -18.36 -14.75 -14.75
N HIS A 647 -18.66 -15.71 -13.88
CA HIS A 647 -18.16 -17.07 -14.00
C HIS A 647 -19.19 -17.94 -14.74
N ASP A 648 -18.70 -18.94 -15.45
CA ASP A 648 -19.49 -19.90 -16.23
C ASP A 648 -19.68 -21.24 -15.49
N GLY A 649 -19.68 -21.17 -14.15
CA GLY A 649 -19.87 -22.29 -13.24
C GLY A 649 -19.75 -21.85 -11.78
N ALA A 650 -19.80 -22.81 -10.85
CA ALA A 650 -19.76 -22.53 -9.43
C ALA A 650 -18.53 -21.71 -9.02
N VAL A 651 -18.77 -20.66 -8.23
CA VAL A 651 -17.68 -19.86 -7.66
C VAL A 651 -17.06 -20.65 -6.51
N HIS A 652 -15.82 -21.07 -6.67
CA HIS A 652 -15.09 -21.89 -5.70
C HIS A 652 -14.28 -21.06 -4.71
N THR A 653 -13.97 -19.81 -5.04
CA THR A 653 -13.20 -18.91 -4.17
C THR A 653 -13.76 -17.51 -4.28
N VAL A 654 -13.98 -16.88 -3.12
CA VAL A 654 -14.22 -15.45 -2.97
C VAL A 654 -13.32 -15.00 -1.84
N GLN A 655 -12.25 -14.27 -2.14
CA GLN A 655 -11.24 -13.92 -1.15
C GLN A 655 -10.79 -12.46 -1.27
N ARG A 656 -10.85 -11.74 -0.16
CA ARG A 656 -10.30 -10.41 -0.01
C ARG A 656 -8.77 -10.44 -0.01
N SER A 657 -8.13 -9.45 -0.63
CA SER A 657 -6.67 -9.35 -0.61
C SER A 657 -6.17 -9.13 0.82
N PRO A 658 -5.10 -9.84 1.27
CA PRO A 658 -4.46 -9.57 2.56
C PRO A 658 -3.85 -8.15 2.66
N PHE A 659 -3.58 -7.52 1.53
CA PHE A 659 -2.88 -6.22 1.45
C PHE A 659 -3.84 -5.06 1.19
N TYR A 660 -4.85 -5.29 0.34
CA TYR A 660 -5.82 -4.26 -0.04
C TYR A 660 -7.18 -4.60 0.52
N LYS A 661 -7.70 -3.70 1.36
CA LYS A 661 -9.03 -3.88 1.93
C LYS A 661 -10.07 -3.91 0.83
N ASP A 662 -10.00 -3.07 -0.17
CA ASP A 662 -11.05 -2.94 -1.18
C ASP A 662 -10.96 -3.95 -2.32
N ILE A 663 -9.98 -4.87 -2.37
CA ILE A 663 -9.80 -5.78 -3.51
C ILE A 663 -10.24 -7.21 -3.18
N ILE A 664 -11.02 -7.82 -4.08
CA ILE A 664 -11.57 -9.17 -3.94
C ILE A 664 -11.23 -10.00 -5.17
N LEU A 665 -10.74 -11.22 -4.96
CA LEU A 665 -10.53 -12.24 -5.98
C LEU A 665 -11.70 -13.20 -6.00
N THR A 666 -12.23 -13.47 -7.18
CA THR A 666 -13.19 -14.55 -7.42
C THR A 666 -12.67 -15.52 -8.46
N VAL A 667 -12.81 -16.80 -8.17
CA VAL A 667 -12.40 -17.90 -9.05
C VAL A 667 -13.57 -18.87 -9.18
N GLY A 668 -13.95 -19.15 -10.42
CA GLY A 668 -15.05 -20.06 -10.72
C GLY A 668 -15.10 -20.39 -12.20
N GLY A 669 -15.61 -21.57 -12.53
CA GLY A 669 -15.71 -22.03 -13.91
C GLY A 669 -14.35 -22.04 -14.61
N TRP A 670 -14.20 -21.27 -15.69
CA TRP A 670 -13.00 -21.22 -16.52
C TRP A 670 -12.27 -19.88 -16.47
N ASN A 671 -12.65 -18.96 -15.58
CA ASN A 671 -12.05 -17.64 -15.52
C ASN A 671 -11.86 -17.14 -14.08
N VAL A 672 -11.14 -16.04 -13.98
CA VAL A 672 -10.78 -15.35 -12.75
C VAL A 672 -11.24 -13.91 -12.88
N ALA A 673 -11.74 -13.35 -11.79
CA ALA A 673 -12.06 -11.94 -11.75
C ALA A 673 -11.55 -11.27 -10.48
N ILE A 674 -11.07 -10.04 -10.62
CA ILE A 674 -10.67 -9.17 -9.52
C ILE A 674 -11.65 -8.01 -9.45
N TRP A 675 -12.15 -7.73 -8.26
CA TRP A 675 -13.17 -6.73 -7.97
C TRP A 675 -12.63 -5.68 -7.03
N LYS A 676 -13.22 -4.48 -7.10
CA LYS A 676 -12.99 -3.41 -6.13
C LYS A 676 -14.27 -3.04 -5.43
N GLU A 677 -14.23 -2.99 -4.11
CA GLU A 677 -15.35 -2.58 -3.29
C GLU A 677 -15.74 -1.13 -3.60
N GLY A 678 -17.04 -0.89 -3.79
CA GLY A 678 -17.58 0.43 -4.14
C GLY A 678 -17.71 0.69 -5.64
N ILE A 679 -17.13 -0.14 -6.50
CA ILE A 679 -17.24 0.00 -7.96
C ILE A 679 -18.36 -0.89 -8.50
N MET A 680 -19.38 -0.26 -9.09
CA MET A 680 -20.58 -0.91 -9.61
C MET A 680 -20.62 -0.96 -11.15
N THR A 681 -19.49 -0.80 -11.82
CA THR A 681 -19.40 -0.90 -13.29
C THR A 681 -18.99 -2.30 -13.76
N GLY A 682 -18.38 -3.12 -12.89
CA GLY A 682 -17.96 -4.48 -13.19
C GLY A 682 -16.64 -4.86 -12.50
N PRO A 683 -16.06 -6.02 -12.84
CA PRO A 683 -14.74 -6.43 -12.33
C PRO A 683 -13.62 -5.56 -12.92
N LEU A 684 -12.57 -5.28 -12.14
CA LEU A 684 -11.36 -4.58 -12.59
C LEU A 684 -10.59 -5.37 -13.64
N LEU A 685 -10.44 -6.66 -13.36
CA LEU A 685 -9.77 -7.60 -14.24
C LEU A 685 -10.65 -8.83 -14.37
N GLN A 686 -10.83 -9.27 -15.62
CA GLN A 686 -11.44 -10.55 -15.92
C GLN A 686 -10.49 -11.30 -16.86
N SER A 687 -10.04 -12.48 -16.44
CA SER A 687 -9.14 -13.30 -17.25
C SER A 687 -9.89 -13.86 -18.46
N CYS A 688 -9.13 -14.23 -19.49
CA CYS A 688 -9.64 -15.07 -20.57
C CYS A 688 -10.00 -16.48 -20.05
N CYS A 689 -10.70 -17.25 -20.88
CA CYS A 689 -11.03 -18.63 -20.58
C CYS A 689 -9.75 -19.48 -20.50
N ALA A 690 -9.57 -20.14 -19.37
CA ALA A 690 -8.49 -21.07 -19.10
C ALA A 690 -8.57 -22.34 -19.99
N PRO A 691 -7.50 -23.12 -20.10
CA PRO A 691 -7.53 -24.39 -20.84
C PRO A 691 -8.34 -25.49 -20.12
N LYS A 692 -8.54 -25.37 -18.80
CA LYS A 692 -9.31 -26.27 -17.94
C LYS A 692 -10.01 -25.46 -16.85
N ARG A 693 -11.00 -26.08 -16.21
CA ARG A 693 -11.76 -25.45 -15.12
C ARG A 693 -10.87 -25.17 -13.92
N TYR A 694 -11.09 -24.02 -13.31
CA TYR A 694 -10.51 -23.64 -12.04
C TYR A 694 -11.36 -24.16 -10.90
N THR A 695 -10.70 -24.66 -9.86
CA THR A 695 -11.34 -25.40 -8.77
C THR A 695 -11.06 -24.79 -7.42
N SER A 696 -9.97 -24.05 -7.28
CA SER A 696 -9.62 -23.32 -6.06
C SER A 696 -8.69 -22.15 -6.37
N GLY A 697 -8.68 -21.13 -5.53
CA GLY A 697 -7.72 -20.04 -5.62
C GLY A 697 -7.37 -19.46 -4.26
N HIS A 698 -6.20 -18.83 -4.16
CA HIS A 698 -5.82 -18.09 -2.96
C HIS A 698 -4.80 -16.99 -3.26
N TRP A 699 -4.92 -15.84 -2.61
CA TRP A 699 -3.90 -14.79 -2.64
C TRP A 699 -2.59 -15.24 -2.01
N SER A 700 -1.46 -14.72 -2.48
CA SER A 700 -0.21 -14.80 -1.73
C SER A 700 -0.34 -14.05 -0.41
N LEU A 701 0.32 -14.55 0.63
CA LEU A 701 0.32 -13.92 1.96
C LEU A 701 1.44 -12.89 2.11
N THR A 702 2.41 -12.85 1.20
CA THR A 702 3.59 -11.97 1.31
C THR A 702 3.83 -11.08 0.10
N ARG A 703 3.39 -11.46 -1.10
CA ARG A 703 3.46 -10.62 -2.31
C ARG A 703 2.07 -10.12 -2.73
N PRO A 704 1.83 -8.80 -2.78
CA PRO A 704 0.52 -8.23 -3.12
C PRO A 704 0.01 -8.51 -4.55
N GLY A 705 0.92 -8.65 -5.51
CA GLY A 705 0.56 -8.88 -6.92
C GLY A 705 0.35 -10.34 -7.30
N VAL A 706 0.56 -11.27 -6.35
CA VAL A 706 0.64 -12.71 -6.65
C VAL A 706 -0.57 -13.47 -6.09
N PHE A 707 -1.14 -14.36 -6.90
CA PHE A 707 -2.16 -15.31 -6.46
C PHE A 707 -2.01 -16.66 -7.17
N TYR A 708 -2.52 -17.70 -6.50
CA TYR A 708 -2.39 -19.09 -6.91
C TYR A 708 -3.75 -19.67 -7.25
N ILE A 709 -3.83 -20.46 -8.31
CA ILE A 709 -5.08 -21.04 -8.80
C ILE A 709 -4.89 -22.51 -9.14
N GLY A 710 -5.76 -23.36 -8.59
CA GLY A 710 -5.80 -24.79 -8.88
C GLY A 710 -6.72 -25.11 -10.04
N ARG A 711 -6.30 -26.07 -10.87
CA ARG A 711 -7.08 -26.59 -12.00
C ARG A 711 -7.57 -28.03 -11.78
N GLU A 712 -8.56 -28.40 -12.57
CA GLU A 712 -9.13 -29.75 -12.63
C GLU A 712 -8.13 -30.83 -13.12
N ASP A 713 -7.09 -30.44 -13.87
CA ASP A 713 -6.08 -31.36 -14.40
C ASP A 713 -4.82 -31.50 -13.53
N GLY A 714 -4.83 -30.95 -12.31
CA GLY A 714 -3.72 -31.07 -11.36
C GLY A 714 -2.59 -30.06 -11.54
N TYR A 715 -2.82 -29.05 -12.37
CA TYR A 715 -1.92 -27.91 -12.52
C TYR A 715 -2.28 -26.78 -11.56
N ILE A 716 -1.26 -26.07 -11.10
CA ILE A 716 -1.37 -24.76 -10.46
C ILE A 716 -0.94 -23.68 -11.43
N ASP A 717 -1.75 -22.64 -11.55
CA ASP A 717 -1.45 -21.43 -12.28
C ASP A 717 -1.11 -20.33 -11.27
N ILE A 718 0.09 -19.78 -11.42
CA ILE A 718 0.65 -18.71 -10.60
C ILE A 718 0.55 -17.43 -11.41
N TRP A 719 -0.20 -16.48 -10.89
CA TRP A 719 -0.37 -15.16 -11.49
C TRP A 719 0.52 -14.17 -10.76
N ASP A 720 1.29 -13.38 -11.51
CA ASP A 720 1.98 -12.20 -11.03
C ASP A 720 1.53 -11.00 -11.87
N LEU A 721 0.72 -10.13 -11.28
CA LEU A 721 0.13 -8.98 -11.98
C LEU A 721 1.16 -7.93 -12.43
N LEU A 722 2.38 -7.94 -11.86
CA LEU A 722 3.47 -7.08 -12.33
C LEU A 722 4.17 -7.65 -13.56
N GLU A 723 4.15 -8.97 -13.76
CA GLU A 723 4.76 -9.63 -14.91
C GLU A 723 3.76 -9.76 -16.06
N LYS A 724 2.61 -10.39 -15.81
CA LYS A 724 1.57 -10.65 -16.82
C LYS A 724 0.17 -10.54 -16.21
N THR A 725 -0.70 -9.77 -16.88
CA THR A 725 -2.10 -9.58 -16.47
C THR A 725 -3.12 -10.34 -17.31
N HIS A 726 -2.74 -10.82 -18.50
CA HIS A 726 -3.65 -11.46 -19.45
C HIS A 726 -3.58 -13.00 -19.44
N GLU A 727 -2.51 -13.56 -18.88
CA GLU A 727 -2.24 -14.99 -18.74
C GLU A 727 -1.43 -15.25 -17.46
N PRO A 728 -1.45 -16.47 -16.90
CA PRO A 728 -0.62 -16.79 -15.74
C PRO A 728 0.86 -16.62 -16.07
N ALA A 729 1.63 -16.14 -15.10
CA ALA A 729 3.09 -16.00 -15.21
C ALA A 729 3.75 -17.38 -15.31
N GLN A 730 3.27 -18.34 -14.53
CA GLN A 730 3.79 -19.69 -14.50
C GLN A 730 2.68 -20.71 -14.28
N SER A 731 2.74 -21.83 -15.00
CA SER A 731 1.88 -23.00 -14.78
C SER A 731 2.75 -24.22 -14.46
N GLN A 732 2.43 -24.94 -13.38
CA GLN A 732 3.19 -26.10 -12.93
C GLN A 732 2.26 -27.28 -12.66
N ASN A 733 2.62 -28.48 -13.14
CA ASN A 733 1.93 -29.71 -12.77
C ASN A 733 2.41 -30.17 -11.39
N ILE A 734 1.46 -30.47 -10.50
CA ILE A 734 1.74 -31.03 -9.17
C ILE A 734 1.22 -32.46 -9.12
N CYS A 735 0.00 -32.66 -9.59
CA CYS A 735 -0.67 -33.94 -9.57
C CYS A 735 -1.36 -34.25 -10.90
N ILE A 736 -1.90 -35.46 -10.99
CA ILE A 736 -2.61 -36.00 -12.16
C ILE A 736 -4.14 -35.84 -12.02
N THR A 737 -4.62 -35.31 -10.90
CA THR A 737 -6.04 -35.25 -10.56
C THR A 737 -6.47 -33.84 -10.21
N MET A 738 -7.77 -33.63 -10.05
CA MET A 738 -8.31 -32.32 -9.68
C MET A 738 -7.76 -31.84 -8.35
N ILE A 739 -7.27 -30.59 -8.33
CA ILE A 739 -6.93 -29.89 -7.09
C ILE A 739 -8.24 -29.48 -6.40
N MET A 740 -8.45 -29.95 -5.19
CA MET A 740 -9.66 -29.68 -4.40
C MET A 740 -9.54 -28.40 -3.57
N TYR A 741 -8.34 -28.12 -3.04
CA TYR A 741 -8.14 -27.00 -2.12
C TYR A 741 -6.68 -26.53 -2.14
N ILE A 742 -6.48 -25.22 -2.00
CA ILE A 742 -5.16 -24.59 -1.91
C ILE A 742 -5.12 -23.69 -0.69
N LYS A 743 -4.06 -23.81 0.12
CA LYS A 743 -3.84 -22.94 1.28
C LYS A 743 -2.36 -22.60 1.47
N PRO A 744 -1.91 -21.39 1.12
CA PRO A 744 -0.57 -20.91 1.43
C PRO A 744 -0.42 -20.60 2.92
N TRP A 745 0.81 -20.66 3.42
CA TRP A 745 1.14 -20.42 4.80
C TRP A 745 2.59 -19.97 4.99
N THR A 746 2.78 -19.00 5.87
CA THR A 746 4.07 -18.39 6.17
C THR A 746 4.70 -19.09 7.38
N PHE A 747 5.68 -19.98 7.15
CA PHE A 747 6.40 -20.66 8.23
C PHE A 747 7.42 -19.73 8.90
N SER A 748 8.15 -18.96 8.10
CA SER A 748 9.18 -18.01 8.51
C SER A 748 9.27 -16.87 7.50
N ALA A 749 9.99 -15.79 7.83
CA ALA A 749 10.29 -14.73 6.86
C ALA A 749 11.00 -15.26 5.59
N LYS A 750 11.77 -16.34 5.71
CA LYS A 750 12.53 -16.94 4.59
C LYS A 750 11.85 -18.14 3.94
N GLN A 751 10.88 -18.78 4.61
CA GLN A 751 10.29 -20.03 4.16
C GLN A 751 8.77 -19.97 4.20
N GLN A 752 8.15 -20.33 3.08
CA GLN A 752 6.72 -20.33 2.92
C GLN A 752 6.30 -21.62 2.23
N PHE A 753 5.14 -22.12 2.63
CA PHE A 753 4.61 -23.36 2.07
C PHE A 753 3.23 -23.10 1.45
N ILE A 754 2.87 -23.96 0.51
CA ILE A 754 1.54 -24.05 -0.05
C ILE A 754 1.05 -25.48 0.09
N ALA A 755 -0.08 -25.64 0.78
CA ALA A 755 -0.78 -26.91 0.88
C ALA A 755 -1.74 -27.05 -0.29
N ILE A 756 -1.66 -28.17 -1.00
CA ILE A 756 -2.47 -28.49 -2.15
C ILE A 756 -3.10 -29.86 -1.92
N ALA A 757 -4.42 -29.91 -1.94
CA ALA A 757 -5.18 -31.11 -1.71
C ALA A 757 -5.66 -31.71 -3.02
N ASP A 758 -5.47 -33.01 -3.18
CA ASP A 758 -5.89 -33.76 -4.35
C ASP A 758 -7.26 -34.43 -4.15
N TYR A 759 -7.94 -34.66 -5.27
CA TYR A 759 -9.17 -35.43 -5.32
C TYR A 759 -9.00 -36.90 -4.87
N TYR A 760 -7.78 -37.44 -4.93
CA TYR A 760 -7.45 -38.80 -4.47
C TYR A 760 -7.11 -38.90 -2.98
N GLY A 761 -7.18 -37.80 -2.24
CA GLY A 761 -6.98 -37.82 -0.79
C GLY A 761 -5.54 -37.61 -0.33
N THR A 762 -4.65 -37.18 -1.23
CA THR A 762 -3.27 -36.81 -0.91
C THR A 762 -3.16 -35.30 -0.68
N LEU A 763 -2.42 -34.91 0.35
CA LEU A 763 -2.07 -33.53 0.64
C LEU A 763 -0.61 -33.29 0.27
N HIS A 764 -0.37 -32.48 -0.75
CA HIS A 764 0.96 -32.06 -1.19
C HIS A 764 1.35 -30.73 -0.51
N ILE A 765 2.50 -30.70 0.16
CA ILE A 765 3.10 -29.49 0.70
C ILE A 765 4.27 -29.10 -0.17
N LEU A 766 4.19 -27.93 -0.79
CA LEU A 766 5.26 -27.39 -1.62
C LEU A 766 5.85 -26.13 -0.99
N GLU A 767 7.16 -25.95 -1.12
CA GLU A 767 7.87 -24.73 -0.74
C GLU A 767 7.72 -23.68 -1.85
N ILE A 768 7.30 -22.47 -1.46
CA ILE A 768 7.17 -21.31 -2.35
C ILE A 768 8.56 -20.70 -2.54
N PRO A 769 9.04 -20.53 -3.78
CA PRO A 769 10.36 -20.01 -4.04
C PRO A 769 10.52 -18.54 -3.64
N TRP A 770 11.77 -18.12 -3.50
CA TRP A 770 12.12 -16.75 -3.11
C TRP A 770 11.46 -15.69 -3.98
N THR A 771 11.43 -15.90 -5.30
CA THR A 771 10.86 -14.98 -6.30
C THR A 771 9.36 -14.71 -6.10
N LEU A 772 8.62 -15.69 -5.60
CA LEU A 772 7.18 -15.59 -5.35
C LEU A 772 6.85 -15.18 -3.92
N SER A 773 7.83 -15.25 -3.01
CA SER A 773 7.65 -14.93 -1.59
C SER A 773 8.14 -13.54 -1.20
N HIS A 774 9.20 -13.03 -1.85
CA HIS A 774 9.81 -11.75 -1.51
C HIS A 774 9.26 -10.59 -2.35
N PRO A 775 8.54 -9.62 -1.74
CA PRO A 775 8.02 -8.48 -2.46
C PRO A 775 9.14 -7.49 -2.83
N SER A 776 8.97 -6.80 -3.95
CA SER A 776 9.81 -5.64 -4.28
C SER A 776 9.46 -4.43 -3.39
N THR A 777 10.40 -3.52 -3.16
CA THR A 777 10.27 -2.41 -2.18
C THR A 777 9.04 -1.53 -2.41
N ASN A 778 8.64 -1.32 -3.67
CA ASN A 778 7.50 -0.49 -4.05
C ASN A 778 6.31 -1.28 -4.62
N GLU A 779 6.24 -2.61 -4.42
CA GLU A 779 5.24 -3.47 -5.03
C GLU A 779 3.80 -3.09 -4.67
N VAL A 780 3.55 -2.78 -3.39
CA VAL A 780 2.22 -2.40 -2.89
C VAL A 780 1.72 -1.14 -3.61
N SER A 781 2.58 -0.12 -3.72
CA SER A 781 2.22 1.13 -4.39
C SER A 781 2.01 0.94 -5.89
N SER A 782 2.85 0.13 -6.55
CA SER A 782 2.74 -0.18 -7.98
C SER A 782 1.43 -0.91 -8.32
N ILE A 783 1.06 -1.93 -7.56
CA ILE A 783 -0.19 -2.67 -7.76
C ILE A 783 -1.41 -1.80 -7.40
N SER A 784 -1.32 -0.96 -6.36
CA SER A 784 -2.38 0.03 -6.08
C SER A 784 -2.60 0.97 -7.27
N HIS A 785 -1.53 1.48 -7.87
CA HIS A 785 -1.60 2.34 -9.04
C HIS A 785 -2.18 1.60 -10.26
N TYR A 786 -1.85 0.33 -10.44
CA TYR A 786 -2.46 -0.54 -11.46
C TYR A 786 -3.98 -0.60 -11.28
N PHE A 787 -4.47 -0.90 -10.07
CA PHE A 787 -5.91 -0.97 -9.83
C PHE A 787 -6.59 0.38 -10.06
N GLU A 788 -6.03 1.49 -9.58
CA GLU A 788 -6.57 2.83 -9.84
C GLU A 788 -6.67 3.18 -11.33
N ARG A 789 -5.69 2.74 -12.13
CA ARG A 789 -5.72 2.90 -13.57
C ARG A 789 -6.85 2.09 -14.20
N GLU A 790 -7.06 0.85 -13.76
CA GLU A 790 -8.18 0.04 -14.26
C GLU A 790 -9.55 0.59 -13.85
N VAL A 791 -9.67 1.22 -12.66
CA VAL A 791 -10.90 1.96 -12.31
C VAL A 791 -11.22 3.03 -13.34
N LYS A 792 -10.25 3.89 -13.66
CA LYS A 792 -10.42 4.97 -14.66
C LYS A 792 -10.71 4.40 -16.05
N HIS A 793 -10.11 3.26 -16.38
CA HIS A 793 -10.35 2.56 -17.63
C HIS A 793 -11.80 2.06 -17.72
N LEU A 794 -12.34 1.45 -16.66
CA LEU A 794 -13.74 1.02 -16.61
C LEU A 794 -14.71 2.20 -16.75
N GLU A 795 -14.45 3.32 -16.06
CA GLU A 795 -15.26 4.54 -16.21
C GLU A 795 -15.26 5.06 -17.65
N TYR A 796 -14.10 5.06 -18.30
CA TYR A 796 -13.97 5.44 -19.71
C TYR A 796 -14.72 4.47 -20.64
N VAL A 797 -14.61 3.15 -20.41
CA VAL A 797 -15.32 2.14 -21.22
C VAL A 797 -16.82 2.30 -21.10
N GLU A 798 -17.34 2.57 -19.90
CA GLU A 798 -18.77 2.79 -19.67
C GLU A 798 -19.26 4.05 -20.38
N GLN A 799 -18.52 5.16 -20.28
CA GLN A 799 -18.83 6.39 -21.04
C GLN A 799 -18.85 6.13 -22.55
N ARG A 800 -17.87 5.38 -23.07
CA ARG A 800 -17.80 5.00 -24.49
C ARG A 800 -18.95 4.08 -24.91
N ARG A 801 -19.40 3.20 -24.02
CA ARG A 801 -20.56 2.34 -24.26
C ARG A 801 -21.84 3.15 -24.40
N ILE A 802 -22.08 4.10 -23.48
CA ILE A 802 -23.25 4.99 -23.53
C ILE A 802 -23.26 5.78 -24.85
N ILE A 803 -22.12 6.32 -25.27
CA ILE A 803 -21.98 7.03 -26.55
C ILE A 803 -22.34 6.11 -27.74
N ARG A 804 -21.77 4.90 -27.79
CA ARG A 804 -22.05 3.94 -28.87
C ARG A 804 -23.51 3.49 -28.91
N GLU A 805 -24.15 3.32 -27.76
CA GLU A 805 -25.57 2.98 -27.69
C GLU A 805 -26.45 4.14 -28.18
N GLN A 806 -26.05 5.39 -27.91
CA GLN A 806 -26.71 6.57 -28.45
C GLN A 806 -26.52 6.67 -29.97
N GLU A 807 -25.29 6.53 -30.48
CA GLU A 807 -24.99 6.50 -31.93
C GLU A 807 -25.78 5.39 -32.65
N LYS A 808 -25.89 4.20 -32.02
CA LYS A 808 -26.69 3.10 -32.55
C LYS A 808 -28.18 3.46 -32.62
N ARG A 809 -28.74 4.05 -31.55
CA ARG A 809 -30.14 4.52 -31.54
C ARG A 809 -30.39 5.60 -32.59
N GLU A 810 -29.45 6.52 -32.77
CA GLU A 810 -29.54 7.56 -33.80
C GLU A 810 -29.49 6.96 -35.21
N MET A 811 -28.58 6.00 -35.47
CA MET A 811 -28.55 5.26 -36.74
C MET A 811 -29.83 4.46 -37.00
N GLU A 812 -30.39 3.79 -35.98
CA GLU A 812 -31.67 3.05 -36.11
C GLU A 812 -32.83 4.00 -36.43
N LEU A 813 -32.91 5.16 -35.78
CA LEU A 813 -33.89 6.20 -36.08
C LEU A 813 -33.70 6.80 -37.49
N GLU A 814 -32.46 6.96 -37.95
CA GLU A 814 -32.20 7.38 -39.33
C GLU A 814 -32.61 6.31 -40.35
N LEU A 815 -32.36 5.03 -40.05
CA LEU A 815 -32.80 3.90 -40.88
C LEU A 815 -34.32 3.81 -40.95
N GLU A 816 -35.03 4.04 -39.84
CA GLU A 816 -36.49 4.14 -39.82
C GLU A 816 -36.99 5.34 -40.62
N LYS A 817 -36.39 6.52 -40.45
CA LYS A 817 -36.71 7.70 -41.28
C LYS A 817 -36.46 7.45 -42.77
N LYS A 818 -35.38 6.73 -43.12
CA LYS A 818 -35.10 6.32 -44.51
C LYS A 818 -36.16 5.34 -45.02
N LYS A 819 -36.53 4.32 -44.24
CA LYS A 819 -37.62 3.38 -44.60
C LYS A 819 -38.95 4.11 -44.82
N VAL A 820 -39.31 5.05 -43.95
CA VAL A 820 -40.53 5.87 -44.10
C VAL A 820 -40.47 6.74 -45.36
N LYS A 821 -39.31 7.33 -45.67
CA LYS A 821 -39.11 8.07 -46.94
C LYS A 821 -39.24 7.17 -48.17
N THR A 822 -38.78 5.92 -48.13
CA THR A 822 -38.89 4.98 -49.26
C THR A 822 -40.34 4.57 -49.53
N PHE A 823 -41.19 4.46 -48.49
CA PHE A 823 -42.61 4.15 -48.66
C PHE A 823 -43.47 5.32 -49.19
N GLN A 824 -42.97 6.57 -49.12
CA GLN A 824 -43.68 7.76 -49.58
C GLN A 824 -43.29 8.27 -50.98
N LYS A 825 -42.22 7.73 -51.60
CA LYS A 825 -41.79 8.15 -52.95
C LYS A 825 -42.73 7.56 -54.01
N SER A 826 -43.26 8.41 -54.90
CA SER A 826 -44.05 7.95 -56.06
C SER A 826 -43.17 7.21 -57.06
N LYS A 827 -43.76 6.29 -57.85
CA LYS A 827 -43.03 5.45 -58.82
C LYS A 827 -42.14 6.26 -59.79
N GLU A 828 -42.62 7.42 -60.21
CA GLU A 828 -41.87 8.34 -61.10
C GLU A 828 -40.63 8.96 -60.44
N GLN A 829 -40.67 9.25 -59.14
CA GLN A 829 -39.52 9.79 -58.42
C GLN A 829 -38.43 8.74 -58.24
N LEU A 830 -38.82 7.48 -58.04
CA LEU A 830 -37.88 6.36 -57.92
C LEU A 830 -37.15 6.08 -59.25
N GLU A 831 -37.86 6.14 -60.38
CA GLU A 831 -37.29 5.96 -61.72
C GLU A 831 -36.31 7.10 -62.10
N ALA A 832 -36.61 8.34 -61.72
CA ALA A 832 -35.72 9.48 -61.95
C ALA A 832 -34.41 9.40 -61.13
N GLU A 833 -34.50 8.96 -59.88
CA GLU A 833 -33.34 8.77 -58.99
C GLU A 833 -32.44 7.61 -59.50
N LEU A 834 -33.04 6.48 -59.87
CA LEU A 834 -32.32 5.35 -60.49
C LEU A 834 -31.58 5.74 -61.76
N LYS A 835 -32.16 6.64 -62.56
CA LYS A 835 -31.53 7.15 -63.78
C LYS A 835 -30.33 8.05 -63.46
N MET A 836 -30.46 8.95 -62.47
CA MET A 836 -29.34 9.79 -62.02
C MET A 836 -28.21 8.97 -61.39
N ASP A 837 -28.55 7.97 -60.57
CA ASP A 837 -27.56 7.06 -59.97
C ASP A 837 -26.83 6.26 -61.06
N TYR A 838 -27.54 5.78 -62.08
CA TYR A 838 -26.94 5.09 -63.22
C TYR A 838 -26.02 6.00 -64.04
N GLU A 839 -26.39 7.26 -64.26
CA GLU A 839 -25.53 8.25 -64.92
C GLU A 839 -24.27 8.55 -64.08
N SER A 840 -24.41 8.67 -62.75
CA SER A 840 -23.26 8.86 -61.84
C SER A 840 -22.33 7.65 -61.80
N TYR A 841 -22.88 6.43 -61.88
CA TYR A 841 -22.10 5.19 -61.96
C TYR A 841 -21.30 5.13 -63.27
N LEU A 842 -21.91 5.51 -64.40
CA LEU A 842 -21.23 5.58 -65.68
C LEU A 842 -20.11 6.62 -65.69
N GLU A 843 -20.30 7.77 -65.03
CA GLU A 843 -19.24 8.77 -64.87
C GLU A 843 -18.10 8.28 -63.97
N LEU A 844 -18.42 7.59 -62.87
CA LEU A 844 -17.44 6.99 -61.99
C LEU A 844 -16.65 5.88 -62.71
N GLU A 845 -17.32 5.01 -63.44
CA GLU A 845 -16.70 3.96 -64.26
C GLU A 845 -15.77 4.58 -65.30
N LYS A 846 -16.20 5.64 -65.99
CA LYS A 846 -15.37 6.37 -66.95
C LYS A 846 -14.15 7.01 -66.30
N ASN A 847 -14.30 7.60 -65.11
CA ASN A 847 -13.19 8.15 -64.34
C ASN A 847 -12.21 7.05 -63.89
N ILE A 848 -12.71 5.92 -63.41
CA ILE A 848 -11.88 4.78 -63.00
C ILE A 848 -11.11 4.21 -64.20
N LEU A 849 -11.78 4.02 -65.34
CA LEU A 849 -11.15 3.56 -66.59
C LEU A 849 -10.12 4.55 -67.13
N SER A 850 -10.32 5.86 -66.93
CA SER A 850 -9.34 6.90 -67.27
C SER A 850 -8.12 6.88 -66.34
N ASN A 851 -8.33 6.71 -65.03
CA ASN A 851 -7.26 6.64 -64.02
C ASN A 851 -6.42 5.36 -64.16
N LEU A 852 -7.03 4.26 -64.61
CA LEU A 852 -6.35 2.99 -64.88
C LEU A 852 -5.65 2.96 -66.25
N GLY A 853 -5.72 4.03 -67.05
CA GLY A 853 -5.06 4.13 -68.36
C GLY A 853 -5.62 3.20 -69.44
N LEU A 854 -6.79 2.60 -69.21
CA LEU A 854 -7.42 1.60 -70.09
C LEU A 854 -8.34 2.23 -71.15
N SER A 855 -8.58 3.55 -71.08
CA SER A 855 -9.35 4.30 -72.08
C SER A 855 -8.41 5.09 -73.01
N LYS A 856 -8.35 4.71 -74.29
CA LYS A 856 -7.71 5.52 -75.33
C LYS A 856 -8.68 6.63 -75.74
N GLN A 857 -8.36 7.89 -75.45
CA GLN A 857 -9.02 9.02 -76.12
C GLN A 857 -8.77 8.88 -77.62
N LYS A 858 -9.84 8.71 -78.41
CA LYS A 858 -9.76 8.92 -79.86
C LYS A 858 -9.61 10.42 -80.08
N GLU A 859 -8.43 10.87 -80.45
CA GLU A 859 -8.23 12.18 -81.08
C GLU A 859 -9.02 12.18 -82.40
N SER A 860 -10.17 12.85 -82.42
CA SER A 860 -10.81 13.25 -83.67
C SER A 860 -10.18 14.57 -84.12
N MET A 861 -9.22 14.47 -85.05
CA MET A 861 -8.79 15.61 -85.86
C MET A 861 -10.00 16.19 -86.61
N SER A 862 -10.34 17.45 -86.34
CA SER A 862 -11.25 18.23 -87.17
C SER A 862 -10.49 18.79 -88.38
N TYR A 863 -10.80 18.26 -89.55
CA TYR A 863 -10.32 18.75 -90.85
C TYR A 863 -11.28 19.83 -91.39
N VAL A 864 -10.68 20.96 -91.82
CA VAL A 864 -11.08 21.97 -92.84
C VAL A 864 -12.21 22.97 -92.52
N GLU A 865 -11.90 24.28 -92.55
CA GLU A 865 -12.09 25.12 -93.75
C GLU A 865 -11.33 26.45 -93.71
N LEU A 866 -10.57 26.70 -94.79
CA LEU A 866 -10.15 28.01 -95.25
C LEU A 866 -11.38 28.74 -95.81
N THR A 867 -11.72 29.90 -95.27
CA THR A 867 -11.89 31.17 -96.01
C THR A 867 -12.04 32.35 -95.06
#